data_AF-A0A7V5RLJ0-F1
#
_entry.id   AF-A0A7V5RLJ0-F1
#
_cell.length_a   1.000
_cell.length_b   1.000
_cell.length_c   1.000
_cell.angle_alpha   90.00
_cell.angle_beta   90.00
_cell.angle_gamma   90.00
#
_symmetry.space_group_name_H-M   'P 1'
#
loop_
_entity.id
_entity.type
_entity.pdbx_description
1 polymer ?
#
loop_
_entity_poly.entity_id
_entity_poly.type
_entity_poly.pdbx_seq_one_letter_code
_entity_poly.pdbx_strand_id
1 'polypeptide(L)'
;MSSYSPLIQFFLAPLLLYACQPAADPLPVEADPAGLPYTLTIQSSRASNARLLPSPYVRDLNRDGKSEAINIAADKALNDFEPNCFTIFNYADQSVIEQCNFNGEISIDFIDIQHDLTQEIFVTIRRKGSLRGALFTWRGDSLAAFDILRQDTAASTVHDITVKAIGTLDVDEDGRNEIILSVRAGYTYQPRGIYAIDYQSGEIKWIYTLGTSPDGGILADTDGDGIPEIILVSGAPANGGGRDVNGTNDYNSYLIILNSKGERLVQKRFGGKYTGVTPFARDLDKDGRMEIILMKVAQRNDPNDVNMVAYWDHTSGELIKKRPSRRLLILNTAFIDIEEDGIEEFITIWKKGDIEIRNMDNRVVRSCNLGEDIRNSTRVLVTDLTHDGRPEIAIIGQSALYIFSRQLELLARFPSSGAVLQPLQDGEGGQRLLLSGPEAIYELALVRNSWSFLPVSPGTLAGFMAGSGLTVLLMFYFFRQGMIQSRRNDPENPRSVQRAIAWAAVTQELAHELKTPLASVLLAAERLQMQYKKDGAENETQYDKYVDHVVNEVRRLRILTDGFLRLAQLQEPEKHKIDINLLIRQCVQTFHPSMPMGIEIELDLETELPEIRADENQLRSVFDVLIENAVQAMRQEGKLRISTRFVQALSLPLVQEYHDATRIEISDTGEGIPADKLQKIFEPFYSSKKDGTGLGLTIARKIVEDHDGTIEAKSEVGIGTVFVIIIPACTWE
;
A
#
# COMPACT_ATOMS: atom_id res chain seq x y z
N MET A 1 -3.94 44.92 -12.81
CA MET A 1 -2.91 44.12 -13.51
C MET A 1 -1.70 45.01 -13.76
N SER A 2 -0.69 44.94 -12.88
CA SER A 2 0.73 45.36 -13.03
C SER A 2 1.25 45.89 -11.69
N SER A 3 1.96 45.04 -10.93
CA SER A 3 2.88 45.42 -9.82
C SER A 3 3.30 44.18 -9.03
N TYR A 4 3.87 43.18 -9.69
CA TYR A 4 4.70 42.17 -9.01
C TYR A 4 6.14 42.33 -9.47
N SER A 5 7.03 42.41 -8.49
CA SER A 5 8.47 42.64 -8.60
C SER A 5 9.15 41.66 -9.57
N PRO A 6 10.13 42.09 -10.39
CA PRO A 6 10.88 41.22 -11.31
C PRO A 6 11.61 40.06 -10.62
N LEU A 7 11.77 40.09 -9.29
CA LEU A 7 12.25 38.97 -8.50
C LEU A 7 11.31 37.75 -8.56
N ILE A 8 9.99 37.95 -8.51
CA ILE A 8 9.01 36.85 -8.51
C ILE A 8 8.97 36.15 -9.87
N GLN A 9 9.19 36.88 -10.97
CA GLN A 9 9.26 36.31 -12.32
C GLN A 9 10.54 35.49 -12.56
N PHE A 10 11.66 35.83 -11.91
CA PHE A 10 12.90 35.04 -12.00
C PHE A 10 12.86 33.73 -11.20
N PHE A 11 12.05 33.67 -10.12
CA PHE A 11 11.86 32.47 -9.31
C PHE A 11 10.88 31.45 -9.91
N LEU A 12 9.94 31.89 -10.76
CA LEU A 12 8.93 31.02 -11.38
C LEU A 12 9.34 30.45 -12.75
N ALA A 13 10.34 31.02 -13.41
CA ALA A 13 10.75 30.62 -14.75
C ALA A 13 11.28 29.17 -14.85
N PRO A 14 12.08 28.63 -13.90
CA PRO A 14 12.54 27.23 -13.99
C PRO A 14 11.44 26.21 -13.69
N LEU A 15 10.45 26.60 -12.88
CA LEU A 15 9.28 25.76 -12.55
C LEU A 15 8.24 25.73 -13.68
N LEU A 16 8.08 26.83 -14.43
CA LEU A 16 7.16 26.91 -15.57
C LEU A 16 7.73 26.34 -16.86
N LEU A 17 9.06 26.37 -17.06
CA LEU A 17 9.70 25.78 -18.25
C LEU A 17 9.75 24.24 -18.24
N TYR A 18 9.62 23.60 -17.08
CA TYR A 18 9.48 22.14 -16.99
C TYR A 18 8.01 21.66 -17.01
N ALA A 19 7.06 22.57 -16.75
CA ALA A 19 5.62 22.30 -16.82
C ALA A 19 5.03 22.42 -18.23
N CYS A 20 5.83 22.82 -19.23
CA CYS A 20 5.42 22.88 -20.63
C CYS A 20 6.28 21.94 -21.49
N GLN A 21 6.12 20.63 -21.29
CA GLN A 21 6.28 19.65 -22.36
C GLN A 21 4.93 18.92 -22.53
N PRO A 22 4.41 18.79 -23.76
CA PRO A 22 3.13 18.13 -23.98
C PRO A 22 3.36 16.62 -23.93
N ALA A 23 3.11 16.01 -22.77
CA ALA A 23 2.81 14.59 -22.69
C ALA A 23 1.29 14.47 -22.52
N ALA A 24 0.66 13.71 -23.41
CA ALA A 24 -0.78 13.50 -23.45
C ALA A 24 -1.36 13.17 -22.06
N ASP A 25 -2.45 13.84 -21.70
CA ASP A 25 -3.13 13.72 -20.39
C ASP A 25 -3.34 12.27 -19.94
N PRO A 26 -2.72 11.82 -18.82
CA PRO A 26 -3.32 10.82 -17.96
C PRO A 26 -4.27 11.54 -16.99
N LEU A 27 -5.51 11.05 -16.86
CA LEU A 27 -6.45 11.52 -15.85
C LEU A 27 -5.78 11.58 -14.46
N PRO A 28 -6.07 12.59 -13.63
CA PRO A 28 -5.46 12.70 -12.32
C PRO A 28 -5.88 11.50 -11.46
N VAL A 29 -4.92 10.65 -11.11
CA VAL A 29 -5.08 9.67 -10.04
C VAL A 29 -5.24 10.46 -8.75
N GLU A 30 -6.46 10.54 -8.23
CA GLU A 30 -6.69 11.07 -6.88
C GLU A 30 -5.83 10.24 -5.91
N ALA A 31 -4.88 10.90 -5.25
CA ALA A 31 -4.10 10.28 -4.19
C ALA A 31 -5.07 9.76 -3.12
N ASP A 32 -4.95 8.48 -2.75
CA ASP A 32 -5.78 7.90 -1.70
C ASP A 32 -5.61 8.71 -0.40
N PRO A 33 -6.68 9.34 0.14
CA PRO A 33 -6.58 10.15 1.35
C PRO A 33 -6.14 9.36 2.59
N ALA A 34 -6.05 8.02 2.52
CA ALA A 34 -5.73 7.14 3.63
C ALA A 34 -4.22 6.98 3.96
N GLY A 35 -3.29 7.53 3.16
CA GLY A 35 -1.86 7.43 3.47
C GLY A 35 -1.29 6.01 3.40
N LEU A 36 -1.82 5.18 2.49
CA LEU A 36 -1.41 3.78 2.29
C LEU A 36 0.06 3.66 1.84
N PRO A 37 0.74 2.52 2.08
CA PRO A 37 2.16 2.35 1.76
C PRO A 37 2.47 2.20 0.27
N TYR A 38 1.48 1.93 -0.58
CA TYR A 38 1.61 1.82 -2.03
C TYR A 38 0.47 2.55 -2.76
N THR A 39 0.71 2.94 -4.01
CA THR A 39 -0.29 3.48 -4.94
C THR A 39 -0.34 2.60 -6.18
N LEU A 40 -1.56 2.29 -6.65
CA LEU A 40 -1.77 1.69 -7.96
C LEU A 40 -1.74 2.79 -9.02
N THR A 41 -0.67 2.82 -9.80
CA THR A 41 -0.48 3.81 -10.87
C THR A 41 -1.02 3.25 -12.19
N ILE A 42 -1.78 4.07 -12.91
CA ILE A 42 -2.25 3.73 -14.26
C ILE A 42 -1.07 3.92 -15.22
N GLN A 43 -0.51 2.82 -15.70
CA GLN A 43 0.53 2.84 -16.73
C GLN A 43 -0.06 3.11 -18.11
N SER A 44 -1.24 2.56 -18.36
CA SER A 44 -2.01 2.74 -19.59
C SER A 44 -3.50 2.58 -19.27
N SER A 45 -4.35 3.35 -19.94
CA SER A 45 -5.80 3.16 -19.91
C SER A 45 -6.35 3.22 -21.32
N ARG A 46 -7.25 2.29 -21.65
CA ARG A 46 -7.87 2.21 -22.97
C ARG A 46 -9.38 2.18 -22.79
N ALA A 47 -10.13 2.88 -23.65
CA ALA A 47 -11.58 2.76 -23.69
C ALA A 47 -11.96 1.31 -24.03
N SER A 48 -13.03 0.79 -23.42
CA SER A 48 -13.57 -0.57 -23.63
C SER A 48 -13.93 -0.91 -25.08
N ASN A 49 -13.90 0.09 -25.97
CA ASN A 49 -14.31 0.03 -27.37
C ASN A 49 -13.11 0.03 -28.34
N ALA A 50 -11.87 -0.02 -27.82
CA ALA A 50 -10.66 -0.19 -28.62
C ALA A 50 -10.61 -1.62 -29.24
N ARG A 51 -9.62 -1.92 -30.09
CA ARG A 51 -9.45 -3.28 -30.70
C ARG A 51 -9.43 -4.43 -29.68
N LEU A 52 -9.15 -4.15 -28.41
CA LEU A 52 -9.33 -5.04 -27.27
C LEU A 52 -10.78 -5.06 -26.81
N LEU A 53 -11.41 -6.24 -26.87
CA LEU A 53 -12.74 -6.43 -26.28
C LEU A 53 -12.67 -6.26 -24.75
N PRO A 54 -13.79 -5.98 -24.06
CA PRO A 54 -13.81 -5.69 -22.62
C PRO A 54 -13.36 -6.84 -21.71
N SER A 55 -13.06 -8.03 -22.22
CA SER A 55 -12.65 -9.19 -21.41
C SER A 55 -11.69 -10.08 -22.19
N PRO A 56 -10.49 -9.60 -22.53
CA PRO A 56 -9.50 -10.41 -23.21
C PRO A 56 -8.96 -11.47 -22.25
N TYR A 57 -8.63 -12.65 -22.77
CA TYR A 57 -7.76 -13.57 -22.04
C TYR A 57 -6.34 -13.07 -22.21
N VAL A 58 -5.63 -12.84 -21.11
CA VAL A 58 -4.25 -12.36 -21.14
C VAL A 58 -3.38 -13.35 -20.40
N ARG A 59 -2.44 -13.95 -21.12
CA ARG A 59 -1.53 -14.99 -20.61
C ARG A 59 -0.23 -14.93 -21.40
N ASP A 60 0.87 -15.26 -20.76
CA ASP A 60 2.13 -15.58 -21.44
C ASP A 60 2.00 -17.00 -22.02
N LEU A 61 1.43 -17.09 -23.22
CA LEU A 61 1.11 -18.37 -23.87
C LEU A 61 2.37 -19.03 -24.44
N ASN A 62 3.38 -18.24 -24.81
CA ASN A 62 4.62 -18.73 -25.42
C ASN A 62 5.79 -18.85 -24.42
N ARG A 63 5.59 -18.42 -23.16
CA ARG A 63 6.56 -18.41 -22.05
C ARG A 63 7.80 -17.56 -22.31
N ASP A 64 7.67 -16.48 -23.09
CA ASP A 64 8.75 -15.52 -23.35
C ASP A 64 8.82 -14.38 -22.32
N GLY A 65 7.96 -14.43 -21.30
CA GLY A 65 7.82 -13.41 -20.26
C GLY A 65 6.96 -12.22 -20.68
N LYS A 66 6.33 -12.26 -21.87
CA LYS A 66 5.39 -11.25 -22.35
C LYS A 66 4.04 -11.89 -22.53
N SER A 67 2.99 -11.21 -22.07
CA SER A 67 1.65 -11.73 -22.28
C SER A 67 1.17 -11.55 -23.72
N GLU A 68 0.54 -12.57 -24.29
CA GLU A 68 -0.40 -12.45 -25.40
C GLU A 68 -1.80 -12.16 -24.89
N ALA A 69 -2.63 -11.58 -25.77
CA ALA A 69 -4.04 -11.44 -25.51
C ALA A 69 -4.90 -12.06 -26.61
N ILE A 70 -6.00 -12.67 -26.17
CA ILE A 70 -7.00 -13.30 -27.02
C ILE A 70 -8.33 -12.60 -26.83
N ASN A 71 -8.83 -12.02 -27.91
CA ASN A 71 -10.19 -11.50 -27.99
C ASN A 71 -11.10 -12.55 -28.60
N ILE A 72 -12.31 -12.71 -28.05
CA ILE A 72 -13.35 -13.56 -28.62
C ILE A 72 -14.49 -12.68 -29.11
N ALA A 73 -14.62 -12.54 -30.42
CA ALA A 73 -15.81 -11.98 -31.04
C ALA A 73 -16.81 -13.13 -31.26
N ALA A 74 -17.54 -13.50 -30.20
CA ALA A 74 -18.63 -14.47 -30.27
C ALA A 74 -19.93 -13.69 -30.03
N ASP A 75 -20.62 -13.29 -31.10
CA ASP A 75 -21.58 -12.20 -30.96
C ASP A 75 -22.94 -12.58 -30.35
N LYS A 76 -23.46 -11.67 -29.50
CA LYS A 76 -24.89 -11.37 -29.32
C LYS A 76 -25.23 -9.85 -29.37
N ALA A 77 -24.27 -8.93 -29.51
CA ALA A 77 -24.45 -7.48 -29.44
C ALA A 77 -23.52 -6.58 -30.32
N LEU A 78 -22.73 -7.11 -31.24
CA LEU A 78 -21.72 -6.47 -32.08
C LEU A 78 -21.94 -6.88 -33.54
N ASN A 79 -22.86 -6.16 -34.19
CA ASN A 79 -23.05 -6.02 -35.64
C ASN A 79 -23.15 -7.31 -36.49
N ASP A 80 -24.28 -7.41 -37.19
CA ASP A 80 -24.79 -8.51 -38.03
C ASP A 80 -23.88 -9.08 -39.17
N PHE A 81 -22.57 -8.82 -39.21
CA PHE A 81 -21.70 -9.17 -40.34
C PHE A 81 -20.32 -9.77 -40.01
N GLU A 82 -19.91 -9.92 -38.75
CA GLU A 82 -18.61 -10.57 -38.44
C GLU A 82 -18.79 -12.07 -38.05
N PRO A 83 -18.02 -12.99 -38.67
CA PRO A 83 -18.04 -14.40 -38.28
C PRO A 83 -17.50 -14.57 -36.86
N ASN A 84 -18.05 -15.51 -36.08
CA ASN A 84 -17.54 -15.80 -34.73
C ASN A 84 -16.06 -16.17 -34.81
N CYS A 85 -15.20 -15.40 -34.17
CA CYS A 85 -13.76 -15.56 -34.28
C CYS A 85 -13.06 -15.36 -32.94
N PHE A 86 -11.83 -15.84 -32.87
CA PHE A 86 -10.89 -15.32 -31.89
C PHE A 86 -9.66 -14.75 -32.59
N THR A 87 -9.11 -13.70 -32.00
CA THR A 87 -7.92 -13.02 -32.50
C THR A 87 -6.87 -13.05 -31.41
N ILE A 88 -5.68 -13.55 -31.77
CA ILE A 88 -4.49 -13.54 -30.92
C ILE A 88 -3.65 -12.33 -31.33
N PHE A 89 -3.21 -11.55 -30.35
CA PHE A 89 -2.33 -10.42 -30.58
C PHE A 89 -1.29 -10.32 -29.48
N ASN A 90 -0.12 -9.78 -29.83
CA ASN A 90 0.87 -9.42 -28.84
C ASN A 90 0.31 -8.28 -27.97
N TYR A 91 0.33 -8.44 -26.65
CA TYR A 91 -0.29 -7.46 -25.78
C TYR A 91 0.43 -6.11 -25.81
N ALA A 92 1.76 -6.11 -25.90
CA ALA A 92 2.58 -4.90 -25.79
C ALA A 92 2.39 -3.98 -27.00
N ASP A 93 2.50 -4.51 -28.22
CA ASP A 93 2.49 -3.70 -29.45
C ASP A 93 1.18 -3.80 -30.26
N GLN A 94 0.23 -4.64 -29.82
CA GLN A 94 -1.07 -4.85 -30.47
C GLN A 94 -0.98 -5.43 -31.89
N SER A 95 0.18 -5.98 -32.27
CA SER A 95 0.32 -6.71 -33.52
C SER A 95 -0.54 -7.97 -33.48
N VAL A 96 -1.36 -8.15 -34.51
CA VAL A 96 -2.15 -9.38 -34.66
C VAL A 96 -1.20 -10.51 -35.02
N ILE A 97 -1.19 -11.55 -34.19
CA ILE A 97 -0.48 -12.79 -34.44
C ILE A 97 -1.30 -13.62 -35.41
N GLU A 98 -2.58 -13.87 -35.10
CA GLU A 98 -3.46 -14.68 -35.94
C GLU A 98 -4.94 -14.38 -35.65
N GLN A 99 -5.83 -14.64 -36.61
CA GLN A 99 -7.27 -14.61 -36.43
C GLN A 99 -7.92 -15.87 -37.00
N CYS A 100 -8.56 -16.65 -36.11
CA CYS A 100 -9.27 -17.87 -36.49
C CYS A 100 -10.78 -17.62 -36.54
N ASN A 101 -11.40 -17.86 -37.70
CA ASN A 101 -12.83 -17.65 -37.93
C ASN A 101 -13.60 -18.97 -37.91
N PHE A 102 -14.79 -18.95 -37.31
CA PHE A 102 -15.62 -20.14 -37.09
C PHE A 102 -17.05 -19.93 -37.59
N ASN A 103 -17.65 -21.04 -38.03
CA ASN A 103 -19.06 -21.09 -38.41
C ASN A 103 -19.86 -21.79 -37.30
N GLY A 104 -20.25 -21.02 -36.29
CA GLY A 104 -20.92 -21.51 -35.09
C GLY A 104 -20.56 -20.67 -33.88
N GLU A 105 -21.34 -20.75 -32.81
CA GLU A 105 -21.02 -20.06 -31.55
C GLU A 105 -19.81 -20.74 -30.90
N ILE A 106 -18.84 -19.94 -30.44
CA ILE A 106 -17.60 -20.47 -29.88
C ILE A 106 -17.45 -20.16 -28.38
N SER A 107 -16.76 -21.04 -27.67
CA SER A 107 -16.18 -20.79 -26.36
C SER A 107 -14.75 -21.31 -26.31
N ILE A 108 -13.91 -20.70 -25.49
CA ILE A 108 -12.48 -21.04 -25.39
C ILE A 108 -12.13 -21.43 -23.96
N ASP A 109 -11.35 -22.50 -23.84
CA ASP A 109 -10.57 -22.87 -22.67
C ASP A 109 -9.08 -22.99 -23.07
N PHE A 110 -8.22 -23.14 -22.06
CA PHE A 110 -6.79 -23.33 -22.24
C PHE A 110 -6.37 -24.64 -21.59
N ILE A 111 -5.56 -25.42 -22.30
CA ILE A 111 -5.10 -26.73 -21.84
C ILE A 111 -3.67 -26.93 -22.30
N ASP A 112 -2.80 -27.44 -21.43
CA ASP A 112 -1.47 -27.92 -21.81
C ASP A 112 -1.62 -29.38 -22.25
N ILE A 113 -1.80 -29.59 -23.55
CA ILE A 113 -2.02 -30.92 -24.13
C ILE A 113 -0.72 -31.66 -24.41
N GLN A 114 0.39 -30.91 -24.55
CA GLN A 114 1.70 -31.47 -24.91
C GLN A 114 2.59 -31.72 -23.68
N HIS A 115 2.16 -31.30 -22.49
CA HIS A 115 2.91 -31.36 -21.23
C HIS A 115 4.26 -30.66 -21.33
N ASP A 116 4.33 -29.60 -22.12
CA ASP A 116 5.52 -28.77 -22.31
C ASP A 116 5.41 -27.43 -21.55
N LEU A 117 4.35 -27.28 -20.74
CA LEU A 117 3.98 -26.09 -19.98
C LEU A 117 3.48 -24.92 -20.84
N THR A 118 3.41 -25.09 -22.16
CA THR A 118 2.75 -24.20 -23.10
C THR A 118 1.26 -24.57 -23.13
N GLN A 119 0.36 -23.58 -23.17
CA GLN A 119 -1.08 -23.87 -23.22
C GLN A 119 -1.62 -23.71 -24.64
N GLU A 120 -2.24 -24.76 -25.15
CA GLU A 120 -3.07 -24.74 -26.35
C GLU A 120 -4.43 -24.11 -26.09
N ILE A 121 -4.99 -23.56 -27.16
CA ILE A 121 -6.32 -22.95 -27.19
C ILE A 121 -7.31 -24.04 -27.57
N PHE A 122 -8.16 -24.45 -26.63
CA PHE A 122 -9.27 -25.37 -26.87
C PHE A 122 -10.54 -24.59 -27.20
N VAL A 123 -11.06 -24.77 -28.41
CA VAL A 123 -12.26 -24.09 -28.91
C VAL A 123 -13.40 -25.09 -29.01
N THR A 124 -14.49 -24.80 -28.32
CA THR A 124 -15.75 -25.51 -28.51
C THR A 124 -16.62 -24.76 -29.50
N ILE A 125 -17.10 -25.44 -30.55
CA ILE A 125 -17.89 -24.86 -31.64
C ILE A 125 -19.28 -25.48 -31.63
N ARG A 126 -20.31 -24.64 -31.45
CA ARG A 126 -21.73 -25.02 -31.43
C ARG A 126 -22.42 -24.66 -32.74
N ARG A 127 -23.02 -25.64 -33.42
CA ARG A 127 -23.75 -25.41 -34.68
C ARG A 127 -24.87 -26.43 -34.90
N LYS A 128 -26.11 -25.96 -35.08
CA LYS A 128 -27.27 -26.75 -35.58
C LYS A 128 -27.34 -28.20 -35.06
N GLY A 129 -27.27 -28.39 -33.73
CA GLY A 129 -27.38 -29.71 -33.10
C GLY A 129 -26.10 -30.55 -33.03
N SER A 130 -24.96 -30.03 -33.51
CA SER A 130 -23.63 -30.63 -33.27
C SER A 130 -22.75 -29.76 -32.38
N LEU A 131 -21.86 -30.42 -31.66
CA LEU A 131 -20.87 -29.84 -30.76
C LEU A 131 -19.49 -30.37 -31.15
N ARG A 132 -18.57 -29.49 -31.51
CA ARG A 132 -17.21 -29.84 -31.94
C ARG A 132 -16.17 -29.25 -31.02
N GLY A 133 -15.08 -29.99 -30.81
CA GLY A 133 -13.85 -29.49 -30.22
C GLY A 133 -12.82 -29.22 -31.30
N ALA A 134 -12.03 -28.18 -31.13
CA ALA A 134 -10.86 -27.90 -31.96
C ALA A 134 -9.73 -27.37 -31.08
N LEU A 135 -8.49 -27.75 -31.41
CA LEU A 135 -7.29 -27.36 -30.67
C LEU A 135 -6.39 -26.54 -31.59
N PHE A 136 -5.86 -25.46 -31.04
CA PHE A 136 -4.95 -24.56 -31.73
C PHE A 136 -3.72 -24.28 -30.89
N THR A 137 -2.57 -24.11 -31.53
CA THR A 137 -1.39 -23.55 -30.86
C THR A 137 -1.64 -22.10 -30.48
N TRP A 138 -0.77 -21.52 -29.66
CA TRP A 138 -0.78 -20.07 -29.38
C TRP A 138 -0.52 -19.19 -30.62
N ARG A 139 -0.04 -19.79 -31.73
CA ARG A 139 0.09 -19.11 -33.04
C ARG A 139 -1.15 -19.24 -33.91
N GLY A 140 -2.18 -19.93 -33.45
CA GLY A 140 -3.40 -20.19 -34.21
C GLY A 140 -3.29 -21.32 -35.23
N ASP A 141 -2.20 -22.11 -35.20
CA ASP A 141 -2.09 -23.32 -36.02
C ASP A 141 -3.04 -24.39 -35.49
N SER A 142 -3.87 -24.96 -36.37
CA SER A 142 -4.80 -26.03 -36.00
C SER A 142 -4.03 -27.32 -35.70
N LEU A 143 -4.17 -27.85 -34.49
CA LEU A 143 -3.60 -29.12 -34.06
C LEU A 143 -4.55 -30.29 -34.32
N ALA A 144 -5.83 -30.12 -34.01
CA ALA A 144 -6.83 -31.17 -34.11
C ALA A 144 -8.26 -30.59 -34.14
N ALA A 145 -9.20 -31.38 -34.67
CA ALA A 145 -10.63 -31.08 -34.59
C ALA A 145 -11.45 -32.38 -34.57
N PHE A 146 -12.42 -32.46 -33.67
CA PHE A 146 -13.19 -33.67 -33.43
C PHE A 146 -14.65 -33.37 -33.03
N ASP A 147 -15.54 -34.35 -33.23
CA ASP A 147 -16.94 -34.25 -32.81
C ASP A 147 -17.07 -34.66 -31.33
N ILE A 148 -17.60 -33.78 -30.49
CA ILE A 148 -17.95 -34.08 -29.09
C ILE A 148 -19.37 -34.68 -29.05
N LEU A 149 -20.31 -34.07 -29.77
CA LEU A 149 -21.67 -34.58 -29.97
C LEU A 149 -22.08 -34.44 -31.44
N ARG A 150 -22.66 -35.51 -32.00
CA ARG A 150 -23.10 -35.59 -33.41
C ARG A 150 -24.55 -35.14 -33.60
N GLN A 151 -24.91 -34.85 -34.84
CA GLN A 151 -26.16 -34.21 -35.30
C GLN A 151 -27.50 -34.84 -34.86
N ASP A 152 -27.51 -36.05 -34.30
CA ASP A 152 -28.74 -36.72 -33.84
C ASP A 152 -29.26 -36.21 -32.49
N THR A 153 -28.50 -35.37 -31.77
CA THR A 153 -29.04 -34.63 -30.62
C THR A 153 -30.02 -33.56 -31.08
N ALA A 154 -31.25 -33.60 -30.56
CA ALA A 154 -32.29 -32.60 -30.88
C ALA A 154 -31.70 -31.18 -30.74
N ALA A 155 -31.76 -30.37 -31.80
CA ALA A 155 -31.03 -29.10 -31.91
C ALA A 155 -31.26 -28.13 -30.74
N SER A 156 -32.40 -28.23 -30.05
CA SER A 156 -32.72 -27.45 -28.84
C SER A 156 -31.84 -27.78 -27.63
N THR A 157 -31.24 -28.97 -27.57
CA THR A 157 -30.43 -29.45 -26.43
C THR A 157 -29.02 -28.86 -26.43
N VAL A 158 -28.43 -28.64 -27.62
CA VAL A 158 -27.02 -28.24 -27.75
C VAL A 158 -26.75 -26.79 -27.34
N HIS A 159 -27.73 -25.90 -27.50
CA HIS A 159 -27.60 -24.49 -27.09
C HIS A 159 -27.39 -24.29 -25.59
N ASP A 160 -27.74 -25.29 -24.78
CA ASP A 160 -27.61 -25.26 -23.32
C ASP A 160 -26.37 -26.03 -22.82
N ILE A 161 -25.56 -26.56 -23.72
CA ILE A 161 -24.37 -27.33 -23.37
C ILE A 161 -23.17 -26.41 -23.25
N THR A 162 -22.46 -26.48 -22.12
CA THR A 162 -21.14 -25.90 -21.93
C THR A 162 -20.14 -27.04 -21.78
N VAL A 163 -19.01 -26.95 -22.47
CA VAL A 163 -17.90 -27.88 -22.34
C VAL A 163 -16.78 -27.16 -21.61
N LYS A 164 -16.15 -27.85 -20.66
CA LYS A 164 -14.92 -27.40 -20.03
C LYS A 164 -13.85 -28.48 -20.17
N ALA A 165 -12.67 -28.13 -20.64
CA ALA A 165 -11.52 -29.02 -20.58
C ALA A 165 -11.02 -29.12 -19.13
N ILE A 166 -10.99 -30.33 -18.55
CA ILE A 166 -10.51 -30.59 -17.19
C ILE A 166 -8.98 -30.75 -17.20
N GLY A 167 -8.46 -31.42 -18.22
CA GLY A 167 -7.04 -31.73 -18.37
C GLY A 167 -6.85 -32.87 -19.35
N THR A 168 -5.66 -33.47 -19.34
CA THR A 168 -5.24 -34.57 -20.20
C THR A 168 -4.73 -35.74 -19.40
N LEU A 169 -5.05 -36.96 -19.85
CA LEU A 169 -4.71 -38.20 -19.17
C LEU A 169 -4.60 -39.34 -20.18
N ASP A 170 -3.56 -40.17 -20.09
CA ASP A 170 -3.47 -41.42 -20.85
C ASP A 170 -4.48 -42.42 -20.26
N VAL A 171 -5.63 -42.57 -20.94
CA VAL A 171 -6.73 -43.40 -20.42
C VAL A 171 -6.70 -44.84 -20.94
N ASP A 172 -5.89 -45.13 -21.96
CA ASP A 172 -5.78 -46.46 -22.57
C ASP A 172 -4.37 -47.07 -22.55
N GLU A 173 -3.44 -46.41 -21.85
CA GLU A 173 -2.05 -46.81 -21.61
C GLU A 173 -1.24 -46.94 -22.91
N ASP A 174 -1.55 -46.14 -23.94
CA ASP A 174 -0.85 -46.13 -25.22
C ASP A 174 0.37 -45.17 -25.28
N GLY A 175 0.58 -44.41 -24.20
CA GLY A 175 1.63 -43.41 -24.06
C GLY A 175 1.27 -42.03 -24.61
N ARG A 176 0.01 -41.81 -25.01
CA ARG A 176 -0.53 -40.51 -25.42
C ARG A 176 -1.70 -40.15 -24.51
N ASN A 177 -1.88 -38.85 -24.28
CA ASN A 177 -2.93 -38.41 -23.39
C ASN A 177 -4.20 -38.05 -24.16
N GLU A 178 -5.35 -38.53 -23.69
CA GLU A 178 -6.66 -38.08 -24.12
C GLU A 178 -7.05 -36.77 -23.44
N ILE A 179 -7.91 -36.00 -24.11
CA ILE A 179 -8.54 -34.83 -23.50
C ILE A 179 -9.74 -35.27 -22.65
N ILE A 180 -9.76 -34.82 -21.39
CA ILE A 180 -10.86 -35.05 -20.46
C ILE A 180 -11.78 -33.83 -20.45
N LEU A 181 -13.01 -34.03 -20.91
CA LEU A 181 -14.01 -32.96 -21.07
C LEU A 181 -15.16 -33.13 -20.09
N SER A 182 -15.49 -32.05 -19.36
CA SER A 182 -16.73 -31.92 -18.60
C SER A 182 -17.83 -31.36 -19.50
N VAL A 183 -18.83 -32.18 -19.82
CA VAL A 183 -20.00 -31.78 -20.61
C VAL A 183 -21.15 -31.46 -19.66
N ARG A 184 -21.46 -30.17 -19.54
CA ARG A 184 -22.48 -29.63 -18.66
C ARG A 184 -23.71 -29.21 -19.46
N ALA A 185 -24.89 -29.61 -19.01
CA ALA A 185 -26.17 -29.07 -19.49
C ALA A 185 -26.92 -28.40 -18.32
N GLY A 186 -27.29 -27.13 -18.50
CA GLY A 186 -27.90 -26.29 -17.48
C GLY A 186 -29.39 -26.56 -17.31
N TYR A 187 -30.18 -26.34 -18.37
CA TYR A 187 -31.63 -26.54 -18.45
C TYR A 187 -32.05 -27.93 -18.95
N THR A 188 -31.31 -28.48 -19.90
CA THR A 188 -31.53 -29.78 -20.49
C THR A 188 -31.00 -30.85 -19.55
N TYR A 189 -31.73 -31.96 -19.44
CA TYR A 189 -31.33 -33.05 -18.56
C TYR A 189 -30.10 -33.83 -19.05
N GLN A 190 -29.93 -33.99 -20.36
CA GLN A 190 -28.81 -34.71 -20.99
C GLN A 190 -28.39 -34.00 -22.28
N PRO A 191 -27.12 -34.12 -22.71
CA PRO A 191 -26.06 -34.92 -22.09
C PRO A 191 -25.40 -34.21 -20.89
N ARG A 192 -25.09 -34.98 -19.84
CA ARG A 192 -24.32 -34.56 -18.67
C ARG A 192 -23.31 -35.65 -18.34
N GLY A 193 -22.03 -35.32 -18.28
CA GLY A 193 -21.02 -36.33 -18.03
C GLY A 193 -19.59 -35.88 -18.30
N ILE A 194 -18.68 -36.83 -18.14
CA ILE A 194 -17.25 -36.70 -18.41
C ILE A 194 -16.92 -37.56 -19.62
N TYR A 195 -16.17 -37.00 -20.55
CA TYR A 195 -15.84 -37.62 -21.83
C TYR A 195 -14.32 -37.67 -21.94
N ALA A 196 -13.76 -38.86 -22.11
CA ALA A 196 -12.37 -39.02 -22.52
C ALA A 196 -12.34 -39.21 -24.04
N ILE A 197 -11.66 -38.30 -24.73
CA ILE A 197 -11.60 -38.28 -26.19
C ILE A 197 -10.14 -38.26 -26.62
N ASP A 198 -9.78 -39.17 -27.53
CA ASP A 198 -8.54 -39.03 -28.27
C ASP A 198 -8.72 -37.86 -29.23
N TYR A 199 -8.01 -36.77 -28.93
CA TYR A 199 -8.15 -35.53 -29.67
C TYR A 199 -7.58 -35.63 -31.09
N GLN A 200 -6.68 -36.57 -31.38
CA GLN A 200 -6.09 -36.78 -32.70
C GLN A 200 -7.04 -37.55 -33.62
N SER A 201 -7.61 -38.66 -33.13
CA SER A 201 -8.53 -39.50 -33.91
C SER A 201 -10.00 -39.05 -33.81
N GLY A 202 -10.36 -38.32 -32.76
CA GLY A 202 -11.72 -38.00 -32.39
C GLY A 202 -12.51 -39.19 -31.81
N GLU A 203 -11.82 -40.30 -31.48
CA GLU A 203 -12.42 -41.47 -30.84
C GLU A 203 -12.77 -41.15 -29.37
N ILE A 204 -14.01 -41.43 -28.98
CA ILE A 204 -14.40 -41.36 -27.57
C ILE A 204 -14.00 -42.68 -26.90
N LYS A 205 -13.00 -42.64 -26.01
CA LYS A 205 -12.53 -43.83 -25.29
C LYS A 205 -13.57 -44.33 -24.30
N TRP A 206 -14.16 -43.40 -23.53
CA TRP A 206 -15.27 -43.71 -22.62
C TRP A 206 -16.07 -42.45 -22.26
N ILE A 207 -17.29 -42.67 -21.77
CA ILE A 207 -18.19 -41.61 -21.26
C ILE A 207 -18.72 -42.02 -19.89
N TYR A 208 -18.51 -41.17 -18.90
CA TYR A 208 -19.15 -41.29 -17.59
C TYR A 208 -20.36 -40.35 -17.51
N THR A 209 -21.58 -40.91 -17.63
CA THR A 209 -22.82 -40.12 -17.60
C THR A 209 -23.29 -39.80 -16.17
N LEU A 210 -23.90 -38.63 -16.01
CA LEU A 210 -24.35 -38.09 -14.73
C LEU A 210 -25.83 -37.69 -14.81
N GLY A 211 -26.58 -37.85 -13.72
CA GLY A 211 -27.95 -37.32 -13.61
C GLY A 211 -27.97 -35.86 -13.17
N THR A 212 -26.95 -35.50 -12.39
CA THR A 212 -26.62 -34.16 -11.92
C THR A 212 -25.76 -33.41 -12.96
N SER A 213 -25.70 -32.09 -12.91
CA SER A 213 -24.89 -31.30 -13.84
C SER A 213 -23.44 -31.22 -13.35
N PRO A 214 -22.42 -31.69 -14.09
CA PRO A 214 -21.03 -31.50 -13.67
C PRO A 214 -20.68 -30.00 -13.73
N ASP A 215 -20.20 -29.43 -12.63
CA ASP A 215 -19.79 -28.02 -12.59
C ASP A 215 -18.29 -27.85 -12.94
N GLY A 216 -17.62 -28.95 -13.29
CA GLY A 216 -16.21 -29.05 -13.65
C GLY A 216 -15.52 -30.18 -12.87
N GLY A 217 -14.18 -30.16 -12.91
CA GLY A 217 -13.34 -31.09 -12.18
C GLY A 217 -11.88 -30.65 -12.24
N ILE A 218 -11.03 -31.44 -11.59
CA ILE A 218 -9.56 -31.31 -11.62
C ILE A 218 -8.95 -32.71 -11.78
N LEU A 219 -7.75 -32.77 -12.35
CA LEU A 219 -6.90 -33.95 -12.31
C LEU A 219 -5.91 -33.80 -11.16
N ALA A 220 -5.79 -34.83 -10.33
CA ALA A 220 -4.78 -34.88 -9.28
C ALA A 220 -4.45 -36.34 -8.99
N ASP A 221 -3.16 -36.64 -8.89
CA ASP A 221 -2.67 -37.91 -8.34
C ASP A 221 -2.93 -37.88 -6.83
N THR A 222 -4.01 -38.55 -6.43
CA THR A 222 -4.49 -38.53 -5.05
C THR A 222 -3.90 -39.67 -4.25
N ASP A 223 -3.63 -40.83 -4.83
CA ASP A 223 -3.11 -41.99 -4.10
C ASP A 223 -1.57 -42.13 -4.17
N GLY A 224 -0.92 -41.30 -4.98
CA GLY A 224 0.53 -41.21 -5.14
C GLY A 224 1.11 -42.29 -6.05
N ASP A 225 0.30 -42.91 -6.91
CA ASP A 225 0.75 -43.92 -7.86
C ASP A 225 1.38 -43.35 -9.15
N GLY A 226 1.32 -42.03 -9.33
CA GLY A 226 1.83 -41.30 -10.49
C GLY A 226 0.79 -41.10 -11.60
N ILE A 227 -0.43 -41.63 -11.46
CA ILE A 227 -1.52 -41.54 -12.42
C ILE A 227 -2.63 -40.66 -11.83
N PRO A 228 -2.90 -39.48 -12.41
CA PRO A 228 -3.93 -38.61 -11.87
C PRO A 228 -5.35 -39.23 -11.89
N GLU A 229 -6.06 -39.14 -10.77
CA GLU A 229 -7.51 -39.34 -10.73
C GLU A 229 -8.27 -38.13 -11.25
N ILE A 230 -9.49 -38.38 -11.68
CA ILE A 230 -10.44 -37.37 -12.12
C ILE A 230 -11.37 -37.04 -10.95
N ILE A 231 -11.14 -35.90 -10.30
CA ILE A 231 -11.97 -35.41 -9.20
C ILE A 231 -13.04 -34.48 -9.74
N LEU A 232 -14.29 -34.90 -9.57
CA LEU A 232 -15.46 -34.27 -10.14
C LEU A 232 -16.37 -33.75 -9.03
N VAL A 233 -16.98 -32.60 -9.29
CA VAL A 233 -18.09 -32.13 -8.46
C VAL A 233 -19.27 -31.72 -9.33
N SER A 234 -20.46 -31.87 -8.77
CA SER A 234 -21.69 -31.56 -9.48
C SER A 234 -22.52 -30.47 -8.82
N GLY A 235 -23.25 -29.74 -9.66
CA GLY A 235 -24.35 -28.87 -9.27
C GLY A 235 -25.69 -29.59 -9.36
N ALA A 236 -26.64 -29.16 -8.52
CA ALA A 236 -27.97 -29.76 -8.40
C ALA A 236 -29.09 -28.85 -8.97
N PRO A 237 -29.26 -28.75 -10.31
CA PRO A 237 -30.19 -27.79 -10.91
C PRO A 237 -31.68 -28.11 -10.69
N ALA A 238 -32.03 -29.33 -10.27
CA ALA A 238 -33.40 -29.78 -9.99
C ALA A 238 -34.41 -29.63 -11.16
N ASN A 239 -33.96 -29.81 -12.41
CA ASN A 239 -34.75 -29.72 -13.65
C ASN A 239 -34.96 -31.05 -14.41
N GLY A 240 -34.27 -32.11 -14.00
CA GLY A 240 -34.34 -33.48 -14.51
C GLY A 240 -35.42 -34.36 -13.87
N GLY A 241 -36.09 -33.84 -12.85
CA GLY A 241 -37.16 -34.54 -12.12
C GLY A 241 -36.64 -35.57 -11.11
N GLY A 242 -35.37 -35.51 -10.70
CA GLY A 242 -34.78 -36.46 -9.76
C GLY A 242 -34.42 -37.81 -10.38
N ARG A 243 -34.34 -37.91 -11.71
CA ARG A 243 -33.96 -39.14 -12.41
C ARG A 243 -32.54 -39.57 -11.99
N ASP A 244 -32.39 -40.86 -11.75
CA ASP A 244 -31.10 -41.45 -11.38
C ASP A 244 -30.33 -41.88 -12.63
N VAL A 245 -29.05 -41.50 -12.70
CA VAL A 245 -28.09 -41.94 -13.69
C VAL A 245 -26.77 -42.17 -12.96
N ASN A 246 -26.24 -43.39 -13.04
CA ASN A 246 -25.04 -43.84 -12.31
C ASN A 246 -25.10 -43.57 -10.79
N GLY A 247 -26.30 -43.65 -10.17
CA GLY A 247 -26.49 -43.38 -8.75
C GLY A 247 -26.46 -41.89 -8.38
N THR A 248 -26.49 -41.00 -9.38
CA THR A 248 -26.55 -39.55 -9.19
C THR A 248 -27.86 -38.99 -9.73
N ASN A 249 -28.36 -37.92 -9.12
CA ASN A 249 -29.57 -37.22 -9.55
C ASN A 249 -29.43 -35.72 -9.37
N ASP A 250 -30.23 -34.95 -10.08
CA ASP A 250 -30.17 -33.48 -10.10
C ASP A 250 -30.79 -32.80 -8.86
N TYR A 251 -31.24 -33.56 -7.86
CA TYR A 251 -31.68 -33.04 -6.57
C TYR A 251 -30.55 -32.88 -5.56
N ASN A 252 -29.36 -33.36 -5.88
CA ASN A 252 -28.23 -33.38 -4.99
C ASN A 252 -26.94 -33.07 -5.73
N SER A 253 -25.98 -32.49 -5.03
CA SER A 253 -24.60 -32.40 -5.50
C SER A 253 -23.78 -33.56 -4.95
N TYR A 254 -22.74 -33.93 -5.70
CA TYR A 254 -21.89 -35.08 -5.39
C TYR A 254 -20.42 -34.70 -5.53
N LEU A 255 -19.58 -35.32 -4.70
CA LEU A 255 -18.17 -35.56 -4.98
C LEU A 255 -18.09 -36.92 -5.67
N ILE A 256 -17.39 -36.99 -6.81
CA ILE A 256 -17.15 -38.23 -7.54
C ILE A 256 -15.67 -38.28 -7.92
N ILE A 257 -15.01 -39.41 -7.68
CA ILE A 257 -13.62 -39.63 -8.10
C ILE A 257 -13.62 -40.82 -9.05
N LEU A 258 -13.06 -40.62 -10.23
CA LEU A 258 -12.86 -41.67 -11.24
C LEU A 258 -11.37 -41.95 -11.42
N ASN A 259 -11.01 -43.20 -11.69
CA ASN A 259 -9.68 -43.52 -12.20
C ASN A 259 -9.54 -43.11 -13.68
N SER A 260 -8.35 -43.29 -14.26
CA SER A 260 -8.07 -43.00 -15.67
C SER A 260 -8.99 -43.72 -16.66
N LYS A 261 -9.50 -44.90 -16.30
CA LYS A 261 -10.40 -45.71 -17.13
C LYS A 261 -11.88 -45.31 -17.01
N GLY A 262 -12.18 -44.24 -16.28
CA GLY A 262 -13.54 -43.75 -16.05
C GLY A 262 -14.34 -44.61 -15.05
N GLU A 263 -13.69 -45.50 -14.32
CA GLU A 263 -14.31 -46.31 -13.28
C GLU A 263 -14.43 -45.51 -11.98
N ARG A 264 -15.57 -45.64 -11.31
CA ARG A 264 -15.87 -44.87 -10.11
C ARG A 264 -15.20 -45.47 -8.87
N LEU A 265 -14.26 -44.73 -8.30
CA LEU A 265 -13.61 -45.04 -7.03
C LEU A 265 -14.45 -44.54 -5.84
N VAL A 266 -14.88 -43.27 -5.89
CA VAL A 266 -15.63 -42.62 -4.81
C VAL A 266 -16.88 -41.95 -5.36
N GLN A 267 -17.98 -42.03 -4.61
CA GLN A 267 -19.16 -41.18 -4.81
C GLN A 267 -19.86 -40.88 -3.51
N LYS A 268 -19.92 -39.59 -3.18
CA LYS A 268 -20.47 -39.10 -1.92
C LYS A 268 -21.41 -37.94 -2.18
N ARG A 269 -22.62 -38.02 -1.63
CA ARG A 269 -23.58 -36.92 -1.65
C ARG A 269 -23.08 -35.79 -0.76
N PHE A 270 -23.10 -34.56 -1.26
CA PHE A 270 -22.49 -33.41 -0.60
C PHE A 270 -23.47 -32.27 -0.29
N GLY A 271 -24.46 -32.04 -1.15
CA GLY A 271 -25.47 -30.99 -0.97
C GLY A 271 -26.82 -31.36 -1.56
N GLY A 272 -27.83 -30.55 -1.25
CA GLY A 272 -29.20 -30.70 -1.72
C GLY A 272 -29.46 -29.95 -3.03
N LYS A 273 -30.72 -29.54 -3.23
CA LYS A 273 -31.13 -28.84 -4.45
C LYS A 273 -30.49 -27.45 -4.51
N TYR A 274 -30.12 -27.03 -5.72
CA TYR A 274 -29.54 -25.73 -6.00
C TYR A 274 -28.23 -25.47 -5.23
N THR A 275 -27.43 -26.50 -5.00
CA THR A 275 -26.06 -26.34 -4.49
C THR A 275 -25.06 -26.35 -5.63
N GLY A 276 -24.07 -25.46 -5.57
CA GLY A 276 -22.86 -25.51 -6.39
C GLY A 276 -21.66 -25.90 -5.52
N VAL A 277 -20.69 -26.55 -6.14
CA VAL A 277 -19.49 -27.08 -5.45
C VAL A 277 -18.26 -26.74 -6.28
N THR A 278 -17.14 -26.43 -5.63
CA THR A 278 -15.85 -26.23 -6.29
C THR A 278 -14.78 -27.08 -5.61
N PRO A 279 -14.03 -27.92 -6.36
CA PRO A 279 -12.97 -28.76 -5.82
C PRO A 279 -11.59 -28.12 -5.98
N PHE A 280 -10.70 -28.43 -5.04
CA PHE A 280 -9.27 -28.15 -5.10
C PHE A 280 -8.51 -29.36 -4.58
N ALA A 281 -7.30 -29.58 -5.11
CA ALA A 281 -6.38 -30.62 -4.66
C ALA A 281 -5.04 -29.96 -4.30
N ARG A 282 -4.57 -30.20 -3.07
CA ARG A 282 -3.33 -29.65 -2.53
C ARG A 282 -2.74 -30.60 -1.52
N ASP A 283 -1.42 -30.77 -1.56
CA ASP A 283 -0.66 -31.41 -0.49
C ASP A 283 -0.47 -30.39 0.64
N LEU A 284 -1.37 -30.46 1.61
CA LEU A 284 -1.48 -29.46 2.66
C LEU A 284 -0.75 -29.88 3.94
N ASP A 285 -0.25 -31.11 4.05
CA ASP A 285 0.57 -31.57 5.18
C ASP A 285 1.97 -32.05 4.78
N LYS A 286 2.32 -31.93 3.49
CA LYS A 286 3.61 -32.28 2.90
C LYS A 286 3.95 -33.75 3.00
N ASP A 287 2.95 -34.63 3.01
CA ASP A 287 3.18 -36.06 2.97
C ASP A 287 3.41 -36.58 1.52
N GLY A 288 3.28 -35.70 0.52
CA GLY A 288 3.42 -36.00 -0.91
C GLY A 288 2.11 -36.44 -1.57
N ARG A 289 1.00 -36.46 -0.85
CA ARG A 289 -0.34 -36.81 -1.33
C ARG A 289 -1.24 -35.58 -1.28
N MET A 290 -2.28 -35.57 -2.13
CA MET A 290 -3.13 -34.39 -2.31
C MET A 290 -4.43 -34.48 -1.51
N GLU A 291 -4.69 -33.58 -0.57
CA GLU A 291 -6.00 -33.43 0.07
C GLU A 291 -7.03 -32.77 -0.85
N ILE A 292 -8.27 -33.25 -0.78
CA ILE A 292 -9.37 -32.69 -1.56
C ILE A 292 -10.13 -31.67 -0.71
N ILE A 293 -10.10 -30.40 -1.12
CA ILE A 293 -10.88 -29.33 -0.51
C ILE A 293 -12.13 -29.07 -1.35
N LEU A 294 -13.30 -29.12 -0.71
CA LEU A 294 -14.59 -28.83 -1.33
C LEU A 294 -15.24 -27.60 -0.72
N MET A 295 -15.51 -26.59 -1.56
CA MET A 295 -16.28 -25.41 -1.20
C MET A 295 -17.71 -25.56 -1.70
N LYS A 296 -18.68 -25.61 -0.77
CA LYS A 296 -20.11 -25.72 -1.06
C LYS A 296 -20.82 -24.39 -0.88
N VAL A 297 -21.65 -24.05 -1.87
CA VAL A 297 -22.58 -22.93 -1.77
C VAL A 297 -24.01 -23.38 -2.07
N ALA A 298 -24.93 -23.07 -1.16
CA ALA A 298 -26.37 -23.20 -1.40
C ALA A 298 -26.87 -21.94 -2.12
N GLN A 299 -27.34 -22.08 -3.37
CA GLN A 299 -27.80 -20.96 -4.20
C GLN A 299 -29.21 -20.48 -3.83
N ARG A 300 -29.97 -21.27 -3.07
CA ARG A 300 -31.26 -20.87 -2.48
C ARG A 300 -31.17 -20.89 -0.95
N ASN A 301 -31.94 -20.01 -0.30
CA ASN A 301 -32.14 -20.02 1.16
C ASN A 301 -32.93 -21.28 1.58
N ASP A 302 -32.35 -22.46 1.42
CA ASP A 302 -32.80 -23.65 2.13
C ASP A 302 -32.26 -23.54 3.56
N PRO A 303 -33.11 -23.38 4.58
CA PRO A 303 -32.67 -23.24 5.97
C PRO A 303 -31.94 -24.49 6.49
N ASN A 304 -32.05 -25.63 5.80
CA ASN A 304 -31.40 -26.89 6.17
C ASN A 304 -30.09 -27.14 5.42
N ASP A 305 -29.76 -26.36 4.38
CA ASP A 305 -28.53 -26.51 3.61
C ASP A 305 -27.60 -25.31 3.81
N VAL A 306 -26.48 -25.55 4.48
CA VAL A 306 -25.51 -24.51 4.85
C VAL A 306 -24.30 -24.52 3.93
N ASN A 307 -23.75 -23.34 3.65
CA ASN A 307 -22.47 -23.21 2.95
C ASN A 307 -21.38 -23.89 3.78
N MET A 308 -20.37 -24.44 3.12
CA MET A 308 -19.40 -25.28 3.83
C MET A 308 -18.06 -25.30 3.12
N VAL A 309 -16.99 -25.33 3.91
CA VAL A 309 -15.68 -25.79 3.44
C VAL A 309 -15.42 -27.14 4.08
N ALA A 310 -15.16 -28.16 3.26
CA ALA A 310 -14.94 -29.53 3.69
C ALA A 310 -13.64 -30.08 3.09
N TYR A 311 -12.99 -30.97 3.84
CA TYR A 311 -11.75 -31.64 3.44
C TYR A 311 -12.04 -33.12 3.42
N TRP A 312 -11.58 -33.77 2.37
CA TRP A 312 -11.75 -35.20 2.18
C TRP A 312 -10.40 -35.87 2.06
N ASP A 313 -10.36 -37.06 2.63
CA ASP A 313 -9.27 -37.99 2.50
C ASP A 313 -9.23 -38.50 1.06
N HIS A 314 -8.02 -38.48 0.53
CA HIS A 314 -7.73 -38.66 -0.88
C HIS A 314 -8.00 -40.11 -1.34
N THR A 315 -7.65 -41.12 -0.53
CA THR A 315 -7.80 -42.54 -0.91
C THR A 315 -9.15 -43.12 -0.54
N SER A 316 -9.62 -42.84 0.69
CA SER A 316 -10.87 -43.43 1.20
C SER A 316 -12.10 -42.68 0.71
N GLY A 317 -11.90 -41.43 0.24
CA GLY A 317 -12.98 -40.52 -0.01
C GLY A 317 -13.84 -40.37 1.24
N GLU A 318 -13.25 -40.30 2.43
CA GLU A 318 -13.93 -39.98 3.69
C GLU A 318 -13.75 -38.51 4.08
N LEU A 319 -14.70 -37.97 4.82
CA LEU A 319 -14.65 -36.58 5.27
C LEU A 319 -13.65 -36.46 6.43
N ILE A 320 -12.53 -35.76 6.21
CA ILE A 320 -11.57 -35.43 7.28
C ILE A 320 -12.19 -34.40 8.24
N LYS A 321 -12.65 -33.27 7.70
CA LYS A 321 -13.16 -32.14 8.51
C LYS A 321 -14.05 -31.22 7.70
N LYS A 322 -14.92 -30.46 8.38
CA LYS A 322 -15.81 -29.47 7.75
C LYS A 322 -16.09 -28.27 8.66
N ARG A 323 -16.27 -27.09 8.05
CA ARG A 323 -16.82 -25.90 8.72
C ARG A 323 -18.09 -25.47 7.98
N PRO A 324 -19.28 -25.74 8.54
CA PRO A 324 -20.52 -25.17 8.05
C PRO A 324 -20.60 -23.68 8.41
N SER A 325 -21.24 -22.91 7.56
CA SER A 325 -21.50 -21.49 7.77
C SER A 325 -22.82 -21.08 7.15
N ARG A 326 -23.60 -20.29 7.89
CA ARG A 326 -24.80 -19.63 7.36
C ARG A 326 -24.47 -18.37 6.57
N ARG A 327 -23.22 -17.87 6.62
CA ARG A 327 -22.77 -16.77 5.77
C ARG A 327 -22.61 -17.29 4.33
N LEU A 328 -23.00 -16.51 3.34
CA LEU A 328 -22.76 -16.89 1.95
C LEU A 328 -21.26 -16.87 1.66
N LEU A 329 -20.75 -17.99 1.14
CA LEU A 329 -19.38 -18.17 0.70
C LEU A 329 -19.28 -17.80 -0.79
N ILE A 330 -18.21 -17.14 -1.18
CA ILE A 330 -17.88 -16.91 -2.59
C ILE A 330 -16.99 -18.06 -3.06
N LEU A 331 -17.33 -18.66 -4.20
CA LEU A 331 -16.64 -19.86 -4.73
C LEU A 331 -15.27 -19.56 -5.35
N ASN A 332 -14.83 -18.29 -5.37
CA ASN A 332 -13.47 -17.92 -5.74
C ASN A 332 -12.58 -17.97 -4.49
N THR A 333 -11.43 -18.64 -4.63
CA THR A 333 -10.37 -18.76 -3.62
C THR A 333 -9.04 -18.64 -4.32
N ALA A 334 -7.99 -18.40 -3.54
CA ALA A 334 -6.62 -18.56 -3.94
C ALA A 334 -5.86 -19.26 -2.81
N PHE A 335 -4.68 -19.79 -3.14
CA PHE A 335 -3.77 -20.44 -2.21
C PHE A 335 -2.54 -19.59 -2.03
N ILE A 336 -2.02 -19.57 -0.81
CA ILE A 336 -0.84 -18.81 -0.43
C ILE A 336 -0.22 -19.49 0.78
N ASP A 337 1.04 -19.85 0.72
CA ASP A 337 1.82 -20.13 1.92
C ASP A 337 2.05 -18.78 2.62
N ILE A 338 1.50 -18.55 3.81
CA ILE A 338 1.69 -17.31 4.59
C ILE A 338 2.77 -17.50 5.67
N GLU A 339 2.99 -18.73 6.13
CA GLU A 339 3.88 -19.05 7.26
C GLU A 339 5.32 -19.37 6.82
N GLU A 340 5.58 -19.43 5.51
CA GLU A 340 6.86 -19.78 4.88
C GLU A 340 7.37 -21.17 5.29
N ASP A 341 6.46 -22.05 5.68
CA ASP A 341 6.75 -23.46 5.97
C ASP A 341 6.56 -24.34 4.72
N GLY A 342 6.12 -23.74 3.60
CA GLY A 342 5.79 -24.31 2.30
C GLY A 342 4.48 -25.08 2.25
N ILE A 343 3.65 -25.02 3.30
CA ILE A 343 2.26 -25.50 3.28
C ILE A 343 1.39 -24.32 2.86
N GLU A 344 0.56 -24.50 1.84
CA GLU A 344 -0.34 -23.42 1.41
C GLU A 344 -1.60 -23.32 2.29
N GLU A 345 -1.89 -22.12 2.79
CA GLU A 345 -3.23 -21.76 3.25
C GLU A 345 -4.13 -21.36 2.07
N PHE A 346 -5.44 -21.30 2.34
CA PHE A 346 -6.42 -20.88 1.33
C PHE A 346 -7.28 -19.71 1.81
N ILE A 347 -7.69 -18.88 0.86
CA ILE A 347 -8.40 -17.62 1.09
C ILE A 347 -9.90 -17.82 0.90
N THR A 348 -10.68 -17.66 1.97
CA THR A 348 -12.15 -17.68 1.90
C THR A 348 -12.74 -16.29 2.00
N ILE A 349 -13.73 -16.00 1.17
CA ILE A 349 -14.44 -14.72 1.18
C ILE A 349 -15.92 -14.94 1.45
N TRP A 350 -16.44 -14.20 2.42
CA TRP A 350 -17.83 -14.24 2.85
C TRP A 350 -18.56 -12.95 2.46
N LYS A 351 -19.84 -13.05 2.12
CA LYS A 351 -20.67 -11.91 1.67
C LYS A 351 -20.76 -10.70 2.62
N LYS A 352 -20.37 -10.86 3.89
CA LYS A 352 -20.36 -9.79 4.90
C LYS A 352 -19.02 -9.03 4.98
N GLY A 353 -18.14 -9.21 3.99
CA GLY A 353 -16.84 -8.56 3.98
C GLY A 353 -15.70 -9.39 4.54
N ASP A 354 -16.01 -10.49 5.23
CA ASP A 354 -14.97 -11.27 5.92
C ASP A 354 -14.09 -11.98 4.88
N ILE A 355 -12.80 -11.70 4.94
CA ILE A 355 -11.75 -12.42 4.21
C ILE A 355 -10.95 -13.16 5.27
N GLU A 356 -10.89 -14.48 5.17
CA GLU A 356 -10.16 -15.34 6.11
C GLU A 356 -9.13 -16.16 5.34
N ILE A 357 -7.87 -16.10 5.76
CA ILE A 357 -6.81 -17.05 5.38
C ILE A 357 -6.86 -18.19 6.39
N ARG A 358 -6.91 -19.43 5.88
CA ARG A 358 -7.26 -20.59 6.70
C ARG A 358 -6.31 -21.73 6.43
N ASN A 359 -5.87 -22.37 7.51
CA ASN A 359 -4.97 -23.51 7.42
C ASN A 359 -5.74 -24.80 7.17
N MET A 360 -4.95 -25.87 7.06
CA MET A 360 -5.40 -27.26 7.07
C MET A 360 -6.54 -27.53 8.04
N ASP A 361 -6.37 -27.22 9.32
CA ASP A 361 -7.35 -27.49 10.38
C ASP A 361 -8.63 -26.68 10.29
N ASN A 362 -8.83 -25.95 9.19
CA ASN A 362 -9.94 -25.05 8.99
C ASN A 362 -9.93 -23.95 10.08
N ARG A 363 -8.77 -23.65 10.67
CA ARG A 363 -8.61 -22.54 11.62
C ARG A 363 -8.26 -21.28 10.84
N VAL A 364 -8.76 -20.16 11.34
CA VAL A 364 -8.43 -18.85 10.76
C VAL A 364 -7.03 -18.49 11.23
N VAL A 365 -6.10 -18.37 10.28
CA VAL A 365 -4.72 -17.92 10.51
C VAL A 365 -4.69 -16.40 10.53
N ARG A 366 -5.35 -15.76 9.56
CA ARG A 366 -5.52 -14.31 9.47
C ARG A 366 -6.91 -13.97 8.97
N SER A 367 -7.41 -12.79 9.32
CA SER A 367 -8.66 -12.29 8.78
C SER A 367 -8.67 -10.77 8.70
N CYS A 368 -9.31 -10.24 7.67
CA CYS A 368 -9.71 -8.84 7.58
C CYS A 368 -11.19 -8.73 7.17
N ASN A 369 -11.76 -7.53 7.24
CA ASN A 369 -13.14 -7.28 6.85
C ASN A 369 -13.22 -6.06 5.93
N LEU A 370 -13.77 -6.26 4.72
CA LEU A 370 -14.00 -5.20 3.72
C LEU A 370 -15.40 -4.57 3.80
N GLY A 371 -16.16 -4.85 4.86
CA GLY A 371 -17.53 -4.38 5.02
C GLY A 371 -18.48 -4.91 3.95
N GLU A 372 -19.37 -4.06 3.46
CA GLU A 372 -20.35 -4.44 2.43
C GLU A 372 -19.78 -4.43 1.00
N ASP A 373 -18.48 -4.12 0.83
CA ASP A 373 -17.84 -3.97 -0.48
C ASP A 373 -17.44 -5.30 -1.14
N ILE A 374 -18.30 -6.32 -1.05
CA ILE A 374 -18.08 -7.66 -1.59
C ILE A 374 -19.24 -8.06 -2.50
N ARG A 375 -18.96 -8.57 -3.70
CA ARG A 375 -19.97 -9.07 -4.66
C ARG A 375 -19.80 -10.56 -4.94
N ASN A 376 -20.84 -11.20 -5.46
CA ASN A 376 -20.78 -12.62 -5.86
C ASN A 376 -19.63 -12.95 -6.82
N SER A 377 -19.25 -11.98 -7.66
CA SER A 377 -18.17 -12.09 -8.65
C SER A 377 -16.83 -11.53 -8.15
N THR A 378 -16.65 -11.35 -6.84
CA THR A 378 -15.35 -10.99 -6.25
C THR A 378 -14.34 -12.06 -6.63
N ARG A 379 -13.20 -11.63 -7.15
CA ARG A 379 -12.06 -12.47 -7.52
C ARG A 379 -10.90 -12.19 -6.59
N VAL A 380 -10.11 -13.23 -6.35
CA VAL A 380 -8.85 -13.18 -5.61
C VAL A 380 -7.75 -13.56 -6.59
N LEU A 381 -6.69 -12.78 -6.61
CA LEU A 381 -5.46 -13.06 -7.34
C LEU A 381 -4.31 -12.97 -6.35
N VAL A 382 -3.48 -14.00 -6.30
CA VAL A 382 -2.25 -14.04 -5.50
C VAL A 382 -1.08 -13.95 -6.47
N THR A 383 -0.31 -12.87 -6.40
CA THR A 383 0.75 -12.58 -7.39
C THR A 383 1.78 -11.62 -6.78
N ASP A 384 3.06 -11.79 -7.12
CA ASP A 384 4.16 -10.94 -6.63
C ASP A 384 4.23 -9.63 -7.42
N LEU A 385 3.49 -8.63 -6.93
CA LEU A 385 3.42 -7.29 -7.51
C LEU A 385 4.59 -6.41 -7.06
N THR A 386 5.18 -6.70 -5.89
CA THR A 386 6.30 -5.91 -5.35
C THR A 386 7.67 -6.41 -5.78
N HIS A 387 7.75 -7.61 -6.37
CA HIS A 387 8.97 -8.25 -6.86
C HIS A 387 9.98 -8.59 -5.75
N ASP A 388 9.47 -8.85 -4.55
CA ASP A 388 10.29 -9.26 -3.41
C ASP A 388 10.34 -10.79 -3.23
N GLY A 389 9.73 -11.54 -4.17
CA GLY A 389 9.58 -12.99 -4.11
C GLY A 389 8.41 -13.44 -3.23
N ARG A 390 7.61 -12.51 -2.69
CA ARG A 390 6.50 -12.79 -1.78
C ARG A 390 5.21 -12.26 -2.39
N PRO A 391 4.22 -13.12 -2.70
CA PRO A 391 3.05 -12.66 -3.44
C PRO A 391 2.10 -11.82 -2.59
N GLU A 392 1.56 -10.74 -3.19
CA GLU A 392 0.45 -9.96 -2.66
C GLU A 392 -0.91 -10.57 -3.01
N ILE A 393 -1.94 -10.16 -2.26
CA ILE A 393 -3.32 -10.63 -2.43
C ILE A 393 -4.15 -9.48 -3.00
N ALA A 394 -4.58 -9.60 -4.25
CA ALA A 394 -5.44 -8.65 -4.93
C ALA A 394 -6.91 -9.13 -4.94
N ILE A 395 -7.84 -8.30 -4.45
CA ILE A 395 -9.27 -8.63 -4.30
C ILE A 395 -10.13 -7.57 -4.95
N ILE A 396 -11.04 -7.98 -5.83
CA ILE A 396 -12.03 -7.07 -6.44
C ILE A 396 -13.30 -6.97 -5.58
N GLY A 397 -13.56 -5.78 -5.05
CA GLY A 397 -14.80 -5.44 -4.35
C GLY A 397 -15.95 -5.00 -5.28
N GLN A 398 -17.01 -4.43 -4.70
CA GLN A 398 -18.08 -3.77 -5.47
C GLN A 398 -17.68 -2.39 -6.00
N SER A 399 -16.81 -1.68 -5.28
CA SER A 399 -16.44 -0.28 -5.58
C SER A 399 -14.97 -0.10 -5.95
N ALA A 400 -14.10 -0.99 -5.50
CA ALA A 400 -12.66 -0.84 -5.63
C ALA A 400 -11.92 -2.17 -5.81
N LEU A 401 -10.69 -2.09 -6.32
CA LEU A 401 -9.69 -3.13 -6.22
C LEU A 401 -8.84 -2.87 -4.96
N TYR A 402 -8.62 -3.92 -4.17
CA TYR A 402 -7.83 -3.88 -2.93
C TYR A 402 -6.59 -4.76 -3.09
N ILE A 403 -5.42 -4.24 -2.72
CA ILE A 403 -4.17 -5.00 -2.66
C ILE A 403 -3.77 -5.14 -1.21
N PHE A 404 -3.58 -6.37 -0.76
CA PHE A 404 -3.16 -6.70 0.59
C PHE A 404 -1.78 -7.35 0.59
N SER A 405 -1.05 -7.15 1.68
CA SER A 405 0.12 -7.96 2.01
C SER A 405 -0.33 -9.38 2.35
N ARG A 406 0.65 -10.28 2.47
CA ARG A 406 0.45 -11.63 3.01
C ARG A 406 -0.21 -11.61 4.38
N GLN A 407 0.09 -10.61 5.21
CA GLN A 407 -0.48 -10.42 6.55
C GLN A 407 -1.92 -9.87 6.54
N LEU A 408 -2.56 -9.71 5.38
CA LEU A 408 -3.86 -9.04 5.18
C LEU A 408 -3.87 -7.56 5.61
N GLU A 409 -2.72 -6.89 5.54
CA GLU A 409 -2.65 -5.44 5.69
C GLU A 409 -2.90 -4.77 4.36
N LEU A 410 -3.76 -3.74 4.33
CA LEU A 410 -4.10 -3.05 3.08
C LEU A 410 -2.90 -2.23 2.58
N LEU A 411 -2.36 -2.61 1.42
CA LEU A 411 -1.19 -1.96 0.81
C LEU A 411 -1.57 -0.85 -0.15
N ALA A 412 -2.58 -1.08 -0.99
CA ALA A 412 -3.08 -0.12 -1.96
C ALA A 412 -4.56 -0.35 -2.26
N ARG A 413 -5.21 0.69 -2.75
CA ARG A 413 -6.60 0.66 -3.23
C ARG A 413 -6.68 1.39 -4.56
N PHE A 414 -7.49 0.88 -5.48
CA PHE A 414 -7.83 1.57 -6.73
C PHE A 414 -9.35 1.75 -6.83
N PRO A 415 -9.85 2.98 -7.05
CA PRO A 415 -11.27 3.34 -6.93
C PRO A 415 -12.11 2.92 -8.14
N SER A 416 -11.86 1.72 -8.67
CA SER A 416 -12.65 1.11 -9.73
C SER A 416 -12.75 -0.39 -9.51
N SER A 417 -13.99 -0.89 -9.52
CA SER A 417 -14.24 -2.32 -9.54
C SER A 417 -14.27 -2.79 -11.00
N GLY A 418 -13.15 -3.28 -11.52
CA GLY A 418 -13.15 -3.99 -12.80
C GLY A 418 -13.99 -5.28 -12.74
N ALA A 419 -14.38 -5.85 -13.87
CA ALA A 419 -14.97 -7.18 -14.00
C ALA A 419 -13.90 -8.29 -14.08
N VAL A 420 -12.75 -7.98 -14.68
CA VAL A 420 -11.65 -8.92 -14.90
C VAL A 420 -10.39 -8.40 -14.22
N LEU A 421 -9.67 -9.29 -13.52
CA LEU A 421 -8.36 -9.05 -12.93
C LEU A 421 -7.44 -10.18 -13.37
N GLN A 422 -6.34 -9.84 -14.03
CA GLN A 422 -5.33 -10.78 -14.53
C GLN A 422 -3.93 -10.20 -14.29
N PRO A 423 -2.91 -11.03 -14.00
CA PRO A 423 -1.52 -10.60 -14.06
C PRO A 423 -1.13 -10.30 -15.51
N LEU A 424 -0.25 -9.34 -15.70
CA LEU A 424 0.30 -8.94 -16.99
C LEU A 424 1.82 -8.93 -16.88
N GLN A 425 2.50 -9.66 -17.76
CA GLN A 425 3.96 -9.66 -17.84
C GLN A 425 4.42 -8.86 -19.06
N ASP A 426 5.44 -8.01 -18.88
CA ASP A 426 5.97 -7.10 -19.91
C ASP A 426 7.37 -7.47 -20.43
N GLY A 427 7.93 -8.59 -19.99
CA GLY A 427 9.25 -9.09 -20.38
C GLY A 427 10.44 -8.41 -19.69
N GLU A 428 10.23 -7.33 -18.93
CA GLU A 428 11.27 -6.67 -18.11
C GLU A 428 11.30 -7.21 -16.67
N GLY A 429 10.59 -8.31 -16.43
CA GLY A 429 10.41 -8.91 -15.10
C GLY A 429 9.35 -8.21 -14.25
N GLY A 430 8.67 -7.18 -14.77
CA GLY A 430 7.62 -6.44 -14.10
C GLY A 430 6.23 -7.10 -14.21
N GLN A 431 5.66 -7.59 -13.12
CA GLN A 431 4.25 -7.96 -13.00
C GLN A 431 3.39 -6.72 -12.80
N ARG A 432 2.48 -6.50 -13.75
CA ARG A 432 1.41 -5.51 -13.69
C ARG A 432 0.07 -6.20 -13.51
N LEU A 433 -0.95 -5.43 -13.17
CA LEU A 433 -2.33 -5.89 -13.12
C LEU A 433 -3.12 -5.33 -14.29
N LEU A 434 -3.81 -6.21 -15.00
CA LEU A 434 -4.85 -5.81 -15.94
C LEU A 434 -6.20 -5.80 -15.23
N LEU A 435 -6.79 -4.62 -15.08
CA LEU A 435 -8.13 -4.44 -14.54
C LEU A 435 -9.07 -3.96 -15.66
N SER A 436 -9.93 -4.86 -16.13
CA SER A 436 -10.93 -4.49 -17.16
C SER A 436 -12.27 -4.14 -16.53
N GLY A 437 -12.77 -2.93 -16.76
CA GLY A 437 -14.09 -2.45 -16.36
C GLY A 437 -15.02 -2.18 -17.57
N PRO A 438 -16.29 -1.83 -17.31
CA PRO A 438 -17.27 -1.59 -18.37
C PRO A 438 -16.95 -0.39 -19.26
N GLU A 439 -16.20 0.60 -18.77
CA GLU A 439 -15.86 1.82 -19.50
C GLU A 439 -14.40 1.83 -20.02
N ALA A 440 -13.50 1.14 -19.30
CA ALA A 440 -12.07 1.17 -19.59
C ALA A 440 -11.34 -0.08 -19.12
N ILE A 441 -10.23 -0.36 -19.78
CA ILE A 441 -9.22 -1.34 -19.39
C ILE A 441 -8.03 -0.58 -18.81
N TYR A 442 -7.63 -0.91 -17.58
CA TYR A 442 -6.50 -0.30 -16.88
C TYR A 442 -5.34 -1.27 -16.76
N GLU A 443 -4.15 -0.81 -17.13
CA GLU A 443 -2.88 -1.44 -16.79
C GLU A 443 -2.35 -0.75 -15.53
N LEU A 444 -2.30 -1.48 -14.42
CA LEU A 444 -1.94 -0.96 -13.11
C LEU A 444 -0.59 -1.51 -12.68
N ALA A 445 0.30 -0.65 -12.21
CA ALA A 445 1.52 -1.04 -11.53
C ALA A 445 1.46 -0.62 -10.06
N LEU A 446 1.84 -1.54 -9.17
CA LEU A 446 1.94 -1.26 -7.75
C LEU A 446 3.26 -0.53 -7.49
N VAL A 447 3.17 0.73 -7.10
CA VAL A 447 4.34 1.57 -6.82
C VAL A 447 4.35 1.89 -5.33
N ARG A 448 5.48 1.62 -4.67
CA ARG A 448 5.64 1.97 -3.26
C ARG A 448 5.48 3.48 -3.11
N ASN A 449 4.62 3.89 -2.17
CA ASN A 449 4.56 5.25 -1.69
C ASN A 449 5.80 5.49 -0.84
N SER A 450 6.95 5.60 -1.50
CA SER A 450 8.02 6.40 -0.97
C SER A 450 7.42 7.78 -0.74
N TRP A 451 7.55 8.32 0.47
CA TRP A 451 7.73 9.77 0.55
C TRP A 451 8.78 10.10 -0.49
N SER A 452 8.38 10.79 -1.56
CA SER A 452 9.16 10.88 -2.79
C SER A 452 10.48 11.63 -2.56
N PHE A 453 11.48 10.95 -2.05
CA PHE A 453 12.80 11.12 -2.60
C PHE A 453 12.73 10.37 -3.94
N LEU A 454 12.57 11.12 -5.03
CA LEU A 454 12.77 10.60 -6.39
C LEU A 454 14.03 9.71 -6.42
N PRO A 455 14.15 8.72 -7.34
CA PRO A 455 15.42 8.04 -7.60
C PRO A 455 16.34 9.04 -8.27
N VAL A 456 16.86 9.93 -7.45
CA VAL A 456 17.84 10.89 -7.81
C VAL A 456 19.11 10.06 -7.83
N SER A 457 19.66 9.76 -9.02
CA SER A 457 20.92 8.99 -9.13
C SER A 457 21.95 9.55 -8.15
N PRO A 458 22.91 8.79 -7.62
CA PRO A 458 23.88 9.32 -6.65
C PRO A 458 24.53 10.64 -7.10
N GLY A 459 24.74 10.83 -8.41
CA GLY A 459 25.17 12.10 -9.00
C GLY A 459 24.09 13.19 -9.03
N THR A 460 22.83 12.82 -9.27
CA THR A 460 21.69 13.72 -9.16
C THR A 460 21.41 14.08 -7.68
N LEU A 461 21.74 13.22 -6.70
CA LEU A 461 21.41 13.39 -5.27
C LEU A 461 22.50 14.22 -4.61
N ALA A 462 23.75 13.97 -5.00
CA ALA A 462 24.84 14.93 -4.84
C ALA A 462 24.49 16.26 -5.52
N GLY A 463 23.86 16.25 -6.70
CA GLY A 463 23.40 17.45 -7.41
C GLY A 463 22.23 18.19 -6.74
N PHE A 464 21.28 17.48 -6.13
CA PHE A 464 20.15 18.04 -5.38
C PHE A 464 20.54 18.46 -3.98
N MET A 465 21.48 17.79 -3.31
CA MET A 465 22.03 18.21 -2.01
C MET A 465 23.03 19.35 -2.19
N ALA A 466 23.85 19.32 -3.24
CA ALA A 466 24.66 20.48 -3.62
C ALA A 466 23.76 21.62 -4.09
N GLY A 467 22.68 21.34 -4.81
CA GLY A 467 21.72 22.32 -5.30
C GLY A 467 20.84 22.91 -4.20
N SER A 468 20.34 22.11 -3.25
CA SER A 468 19.56 22.56 -2.09
C SER A 468 20.43 23.24 -1.05
N GLY A 469 21.64 22.71 -0.82
CA GLY A 469 22.67 23.38 -0.04
C GLY A 469 23.09 24.70 -0.67
N LEU A 470 23.24 24.75 -2.00
CA LEU A 470 23.56 25.96 -2.76
C LEU A 470 22.38 26.92 -2.80
N THR A 471 21.12 26.48 -2.91
CA THR A 471 19.96 27.39 -2.85
C THR A 471 19.75 27.92 -1.46
N VAL A 472 19.97 27.14 -0.39
CA VAL A 472 19.96 27.63 0.99
C VAL A 472 21.13 28.60 1.21
N LEU A 473 22.35 28.29 0.74
CA LEU A 473 23.51 29.19 0.79
C LEU A 473 23.32 30.46 -0.06
N LEU A 474 22.68 30.36 -1.22
CA LEU A 474 22.34 31.49 -2.10
C LEU A 474 21.22 32.31 -1.48
N MET A 475 20.21 31.68 -0.88
CA MET A 475 19.16 32.37 -0.12
C MET A 475 19.79 33.14 1.04
N PHE A 476 20.73 32.55 1.78
CA PHE A 476 21.51 33.25 2.80
C PHE A 476 22.42 34.35 2.24
N TYR A 477 23.05 34.14 1.09
CA TYR A 477 23.86 35.14 0.41
C TYR A 477 23.00 36.34 -0.06
N PHE A 478 21.82 36.09 -0.62
CA PHE A 478 20.89 37.12 -1.08
C PHE A 478 20.13 37.79 0.07
N PHE A 479 19.84 37.07 1.16
CA PHE A 479 19.30 37.64 2.40
C PHE A 479 20.34 38.54 3.08
N ARG A 480 21.62 38.13 3.08
CA ARG A 480 22.76 38.96 3.49
C ARG A 480 22.90 40.21 2.60
N GLN A 481 22.79 40.07 1.28
CA GLN A 481 22.79 41.20 0.34
C GLN A 481 21.62 42.15 0.57
N GLY A 482 20.42 41.63 0.83
CA GLY A 482 19.21 42.38 1.18
C GLY A 482 19.37 43.17 2.48
N MET A 483 19.97 42.57 3.52
CA MET A 483 20.28 43.29 4.77
C MET A 483 21.40 44.33 4.59
N ILE A 484 22.41 44.06 3.75
CA ILE A 484 23.42 45.05 3.38
C ILE A 484 22.77 46.21 2.60
N GLN A 485 21.74 45.95 1.80
CA GLN A 485 20.92 46.98 1.14
C GLN A 485 20.02 47.75 2.12
N SER A 486 19.36 47.10 3.09
CA SER A 486 18.62 47.81 4.16
C SER A 486 19.56 48.69 5.00
N ARG A 487 20.80 48.25 5.23
CA ARG A 487 21.87 49.05 5.86
C ARG A 487 22.28 50.29 5.04
N ARG A 488 22.06 50.29 3.72
CA ARG A 488 22.28 51.45 2.85
C ARG A 488 21.08 52.40 2.79
N ASN A 489 19.86 51.89 3.00
CA ASN A 489 18.63 52.68 2.93
C ASN A 489 18.32 53.41 4.25
N ASP A 490 18.84 52.94 5.39
CA ASP A 490 18.69 53.62 6.69
C ASP A 490 20.01 53.56 7.51
N PRO A 491 21.04 54.35 7.14
CA PRO A 491 22.36 54.31 7.75
C PRO A 491 22.45 54.96 9.14
N GLU A 492 21.41 55.69 9.58
CA GLU A 492 21.44 56.48 10.82
C GLU A 492 20.83 55.78 12.04
N ASN A 493 20.20 54.60 11.88
CA ASN A 493 19.64 53.84 13.00
C ASN A 493 20.64 52.79 13.53
N PRO A 494 21.37 53.05 14.63
CA PRO A 494 22.38 52.12 15.16
C PRO A 494 21.80 50.75 15.54
N ARG A 495 20.51 50.69 15.92
CA ARG A 495 19.83 49.43 16.27
C ARG A 495 19.62 48.53 15.04
N SER A 496 19.33 49.09 13.86
CA SER A 496 19.16 48.31 12.63
C SER A 496 20.50 47.75 12.13
N VAL A 497 21.58 48.51 12.26
CA VAL A 497 22.95 48.12 11.90
C VAL A 497 23.47 47.00 12.80
N GLN A 498 23.28 47.14 14.12
CA GLN A 498 23.72 46.14 15.10
C GLN A 498 22.92 44.84 14.97
N ARG A 499 21.62 44.92 14.69
CA ARG A 499 20.77 43.77 14.31
C ARG A 499 21.35 43.06 13.08
N ALA A 500 21.60 43.76 11.98
CA ALA A 500 22.08 43.15 10.74
C ALA A 500 23.44 42.43 10.90
N ILE A 501 24.34 42.96 11.73
CA ILE A 501 25.64 42.34 12.03
C ILE A 501 25.46 41.07 12.88
N ALA A 502 24.63 41.13 13.92
CA ALA A 502 24.32 39.96 14.75
C ALA A 502 23.67 38.84 13.92
N TRP A 503 22.70 39.18 13.07
CA TRP A 503 22.06 38.23 12.15
C TRP A 503 23.04 37.59 11.16
N ALA A 504 23.98 38.37 10.62
CA ALA A 504 25.02 37.83 9.74
C ALA A 504 25.92 36.82 10.45
N ALA A 505 26.25 37.06 11.74
CA ALA A 505 27.04 36.14 12.55
C ALA A 505 26.27 34.84 12.85
N VAL A 506 25.02 34.93 13.33
CA VAL A 506 24.16 33.75 13.58
C VAL A 506 23.94 32.92 12.31
N THR A 507 23.76 33.59 11.17
CA THR A 507 23.60 32.93 9.86
C THR A 507 24.86 32.17 9.45
N GLN A 508 26.05 32.72 9.70
CA GLN A 508 27.32 32.08 9.38
C GLN A 508 27.56 30.84 10.26
N GLU A 509 27.22 30.93 11.55
CA GLU A 509 27.34 29.83 12.50
C GLU A 509 26.36 28.70 12.18
N LEU A 510 25.10 29.03 11.84
CA LEU A 510 24.14 28.06 11.31
C LEU A 510 24.63 27.38 10.04
N ALA A 511 25.17 28.13 9.09
CA ALA A 511 25.71 27.55 7.85
C ALA A 511 26.86 26.58 8.13
N HIS A 512 27.64 26.82 9.18
CA HIS A 512 28.68 25.90 9.62
C HIS A 512 28.07 24.65 10.27
N GLU A 513 27.09 24.81 11.15
CA GLU A 513 26.44 23.70 11.86
C GLU A 513 25.56 22.84 10.95
N LEU A 514 25.01 23.37 9.85
CA LEU A 514 24.29 22.60 8.83
C LEU A 514 25.23 21.77 7.93
N LYS A 515 26.46 22.25 7.67
CA LYS A 515 27.44 21.52 6.84
C LYS A 515 27.85 20.20 7.49
N THR A 516 27.95 20.16 8.81
CA THR A 516 28.40 19.00 9.58
C THR A 516 27.50 17.76 9.42
N PRO A 517 26.19 17.81 9.72
CA PRO A 517 25.28 16.68 9.51
C PRO A 517 25.10 16.36 8.01
N LEU A 518 25.13 17.35 7.11
CA LEU A 518 25.08 17.09 5.66
C LEU A 518 26.29 16.28 5.17
N ALA A 519 27.50 16.60 5.65
CA ALA A 519 28.70 15.82 5.34
C ALA A 519 28.64 14.40 5.94
N SER A 520 28.04 14.27 7.14
CA SER A 520 27.80 12.98 7.80
C SER A 520 26.83 12.09 7.01
N VAL A 521 25.71 12.65 6.54
CA VAL A 521 24.73 11.97 5.67
C VAL A 521 25.36 11.53 4.36
N LEU A 522 26.12 12.43 3.72
CA LEU A 522 26.78 12.12 2.46
C LEU A 522 27.77 10.95 2.61
N LEU A 523 28.60 10.97 3.66
CA LEU A 523 29.56 9.89 3.92
C LEU A 523 28.88 8.54 4.23
N ALA A 524 27.77 8.56 4.98
CA ALA A 524 26.99 7.36 5.26
C ALA A 524 26.33 6.80 3.98
N ALA A 525 25.78 7.66 3.13
CA ALA A 525 25.22 7.29 1.84
C ALA A 525 26.29 6.73 0.87
N GLU A 526 27.49 7.33 0.84
CA GLU A 526 28.63 6.83 0.05
C GLU A 526 29.08 5.44 0.53
N ARG A 527 29.12 5.19 1.85
CA ARG A 527 29.46 3.87 2.41
C ARG A 527 28.41 2.81 2.09
N LEU A 528 27.13 3.16 2.22
CA LEU A 528 26.02 2.32 1.80
C LEU A 528 26.15 1.92 0.32
N GLN A 529 26.47 2.88 -0.54
CA GLN A 529 26.65 2.64 -1.97
C GLN A 529 27.85 1.72 -2.26
N MET A 530 28.97 1.90 -1.54
CA MET A 530 30.16 1.06 -1.73
C MET A 530 29.93 -0.39 -1.28
N GLN A 531 29.20 -0.62 -0.19
CA GLN A 531 28.92 -1.98 0.31
C GLN A 531 27.87 -2.70 -0.53
N TYR A 532 26.82 -1.99 -0.98
CA TYR A 532 25.81 -2.56 -1.88
C TYR A 532 26.41 -3.07 -3.20
N LYS A 533 27.43 -2.37 -3.74
CA LYS A 533 28.13 -2.79 -4.97
C LYS A 533 29.08 -3.98 -4.79
N LYS A 534 29.50 -4.29 -3.55
CA LYS A 534 30.57 -5.27 -3.28
C LYS A 534 30.04 -6.65 -2.86
N ASP A 535 29.03 -6.69 -2.00
CA ASP A 535 28.70 -7.93 -1.28
C ASP A 535 27.31 -8.50 -1.57
N GLY A 536 26.45 -7.81 -2.34
CA GLY A 536 25.03 -8.18 -2.38
C GLY A 536 24.37 -8.04 -1.00
N ALA A 537 23.06 -8.31 -0.90
CA ALA A 537 22.26 -8.02 0.29
C ALA A 537 22.46 -9.03 1.46
N GLU A 538 23.66 -9.55 1.70
CA GLU A 538 23.89 -10.59 2.72
C GLU A 538 24.14 -10.06 4.15
N ASN A 539 24.21 -8.74 4.37
CA ASN A 539 24.55 -8.16 5.68
C ASN A 539 23.57 -7.05 6.14
N GLU A 540 22.30 -7.42 6.25
CA GLU A 540 21.14 -6.57 6.64
C GLU A 540 21.43 -5.68 7.87
N THR A 541 22.05 -6.25 8.91
CA THR A 541 22.35 -5.54 10.17
C THR A 541 23.38 -4.41 10.06
N GLN A 542 24.18 -4.35 8.99
CA GLN A 542 25.13 -3.25 8.77
C GLN A 542 24.49 -2.12 7.95
N TYR A 543 23.54 -2.44 7.06
CA TYR A 543 22.76 -1.47 6.30
C TYR A 543 21.85 -0.62 7.20
N ASP A 544 21.15 -1.28 8.14
CA ASP A 544 20.28 -0.59 9.11
C ASP A 544 21.04 0.46 9.93
N LYS A 545 22.29 0.18 10.33
CA LYS A 545 23.10 1.13 11.09
C LYS A 545 23.40 2.42 10.33
N TYR A 546 23.61 2.35 9.01
CA TYR A 546 23.86 3.56 8.22
C TYR A 546 22.56 4.28 7.87
N VAL A 547 21.47 3.56 7.65
CA VAL A 547 20.14 4.14 7.45
C VAL A 547 19.71 4.90 8.71
N ASP A 548 19.85 4.28 9.88
CA ASP A 548 19.60 4.93 11.18
C ASP A 548 20.48 6.16 11.39
N HIS A 549 21.76 6.09 10.97
CA HIS A 549 22.68 7.22 11.05
C HIS A 549 22.21 8.38 10.16
N VAL A 550 21.80 8.10 8.92
CA VAL A 550 21.24 9.11 8.00
C VAL A 550 19.96 9.73 8.57
N VAL A 551 19.03 8.91 9.08
CA VAL A 551 17.76 9.37 9.64
C VAL A 551 17.98 10.29 10.85
N ASN A 552 18.93 9.95 11.72
CA ASN A 552 19.25 10.78 12.89
C ASN A 552 19.86 12.14 12.50
N GLU A 553 20.74 12.17 11.49
CA GLU A 553 21.33 13.43 11.00
C GLU A 553 20.31 14.32 10.27
N VAL A 554 19.37 13.72 9.53
CA VAL A 554 18.24 14.45 8.92
C VAL A 554 17.31 15.03 9.99
N ARG A 555 17.03 14.29 11.06
CA ARG A 555 16.25 14.80 12.21
C ARG A 555 16.95 15.98 12.87
N ARG A 556 18.27 15.91 13.03
CA ARG A 556 19.10 17.02 13.57
C ARG A 556 19.06 18.25 12.65
N LEU A 557 19.16 18.08 11.34
CA LEU A 557 19.01 19.15 10.36
C LEU A 557 17.66 19.87 10.49
N ARG A 558 16.57 19.12 10.60
CA ARG A 558 15.22 19.68 10.79
C ARG A 558 15.10 20.50 12.07
N ILE A 559 15.64 20.00 13.17
CA ILE A 559 15.64 20.70 14.48
C ILE A 559 16.38 22.04 14.37
N LEU A 560 17.54 22.08 13.69
CA LEU A 560 18.32 23.31 13.46
C LEU A 560 17.58 24.30 12.56
N THR A 561 16.96 23.84 11.47
CA THR A 561 16.22 24.70 10.55
C THR A 561 14.95 25.28 11.18
N ASP A 562 14.21 24.48 11.96
CA ASP A 562 12.98 24.92 12.63
C ASP A 562 13.29 25.97 13.70
N GLY A 563 14.38 25.78 14.46
CA GLY A 563 14.84 26.77 15.43
C GLY A 563 15.27 28.08 14.77
N PHE A 564 15.95 28.00 13.62
CA PHE A 564 16.33 29.20 12.86
C PHE A 564 15.13 29.93 12.28
N LEU A 565 14.13 29.22 11.75
CA LEU A 565 12.91 29.85 11.24
C LEU A 565 12.14 30.59 12.33
N ARG A 566 12.05 30.04 13.54
CA ARG A 566 11.46 30.74 14.69
C ARG A 566 12.22 32.01 15.04
N LEU A 567 13.54 31.97 14.99
CA LEU A 567 14.37 33.16 15.17
C LEU A 567 14.08 34.18 14.04
N ALA A 568 14.18 33.77 12.78
CA ALA A 568 14.00 34.65 11.60
C ALA A 568 12.57 35.24 11.44
N GLN A 569 11.56 34.60 12.03
CA GLN A 569 10.16 35.05 12.02
C GLN A 569 9.78 35.92 13.23
N LEU A 570 10.71 36.19 14.16
CA LEU A 570 10.47 37.14 15.26
C LEU A 570 10.13 38.52 14.67
N GLN A 571 8.85 38.86 14.73
CA GLN A 571 8.35 40.17 14.35
C GLN A 571 8.61 41.18 15.48
N GLU A 572 8.54 42.47 15.15
CA GLU A 572 8.60 43.50 16.19
C GLU A 572 7.44 43.31 17.17
N PRO A 573 7.69 43.40 18.49
CA PRO A 573 6.67 43.09 19.49
C PRO A 573 5.53 44.11 19.47
N GLU A 574 4.29 43.59 19.43
CA GLU A 574 3.09 44.40 19.61
C GLU A 574 2.85 44.61 21.12
N LYS A 575 3.44 45.68 21.66
CA LYS A 575 3.46 45.92 23.12
C LYS A 575 2.13 46.45 23.64
N HIS A 576 1.44 45.66 24.46
CA HIS A 576 0.23 46.02 25.20
C HIS A 576 0.50 46.10 26.71
N LYS A 577 -0.39 46.76 27.47
CA LYS A 577 -0.31 46.74 28.93
C LYS A 577 -0.72 45.34 29.42
N ILE A 578 0.17 44.68 30.17
CA ILE A 578 -0.07 43.33 30.68
C ILE A 578 0.24 43.23 32.16
N ASP A 579 -0.54 42.39 32.86
CA ASP A 579 -0.25 41.93 34.21
C ASP A 579 0.69 40.71 34.14
N ILE A 580 1.93 40.92 34.58
CA ILE A 580 2.98 39.91 34.54
C ILE A 580 2.71 38.73 35.50
N ASN A 581 2.06 38.99 36.64
CA ASN A 581 1.73 37.94 37.60
C ASN A 581 0.64 37.03 37.03
N LEU A 582 -0.34 37.59 36.32
CA LEU A 582 -1.36 36.82 35.62
C LEU A 582 -0.74 35.91 34.55
N LEU A 583 0.16 36.45 33.72
CA LEU A 583 0.85 35.69 32.68
C LEU A 583 1.67 34.53 33.27
N ILE A 584 2.44 34.78 34.33
CA ILE A 584 3.22 33.73 35.02
C ILE A 584 2.31 32.62 35.56
N ARG A 585 1.20 32.97 36.22
CA ARG A 585 0.25 31.97 36.74
C ARG A 585 -0.31 31.09 35.63
N GLN A 586 -0.65 31.67 34.48
CA GLN A 586 -1.14 30.92 33.32
C GLN A 586 -0.08 29.98 32.75
N CYS A 587 1.18 30.41 32.63
CA CYS A 587 2.27 29.55 32.14
C CYS A 587 2.48 28.35 33.08
N VAL A 588 2.49 28.60 34.40
CA VAL A 588 2.64 27.54 35.41
C VAL A 588 1.47 26.55 35.37
N GLN A 589 0.24 27.02 35.20
CA GLN A 589 -0.93 26.16 35.06
C GLN A 589 -0.84 25.23 33.84
N THR A 590 -0.27 25.70 32.72
CA THR A 590 -0.08 24.88 31.52
C THR A 590 0.92 23.74 31.75
N PHE A 591 1.98 23.96 32.53
CA PHE A 591 3.01 22.96 32.81
C PHE A 591 2.68 22.03 33.99
N HIS A 592 1.78 22.43 34.90
CA HIS A 592 1.45 21.63 36.09
C HIS A 592 1.00 20.19 35.78
N PRO A 593 0.18 19.89 34.74
CA PRO A 593 -0.24 18.52 34.44
C PRO A 593 0.86 17.60 33.89
N SER A 594 1.92 18.16 33.30
CA SER A 594 3.00 17.42 32.65
C SER A 594 4.27 17.33 33.49
N MET A 595 4.30 18.00 34.66
CA MET A 595 5.46 18.02 35.56
C MET A 595 5.52 16.74 36.41
N PRO A 596 6.72 16.17 36.66
CA PRO A 596 6.91 15.08 37.63
C PRO A 596 6.36 15.43 39.01
N MET A 597 5.69 14.47 39.67
CA MET A 597 5.08 14.70 41.00
C MET A 597 6.08 15.10 42.10
N GLY A 598 7.38 14.87 41.90
CA GLY A 598 8.43 15.22 42.84
C GLY A 598 8.91 16.68 42.76
N ILE A 599 8.40 17.50 41.82
CA ILE A 599 8.78 18.90 41.68
C ILE A 599 7.75 19.79 42.39
N GLU A 600 8.19 20.52 43.42
CA GLU A 600 7.38 21.50 44.13
C GLU A 600 7.45 22.87 43.43
N ILE A 601 6.30 23.51 43.21
CA ILE A 601 6.23 24.85 42.60
C ILE A 601 5.91 25.88 43.69
N GLU A 602 6.81 26.85 43.89
CA GLU A 602 6.62 27.99 44.79
C GLU A 602 6.46 29.29 43.98
N LEU A 603 5.32 29.97 44.12
CA LEU A 603 5.06 31.28 43.53
C LEU A 603 5.10 32.37 44.60
N ASP A 604 6.12 33.21 44.56
CA ASP A 604 6.35 34.34 45.46
C ASP A 604 6.18 35.66 44.67
N LEU A 605 4.92 35.94 44.31
CA LEU A 605 4.56 37.05 43.43
C LEU A 605 4.14 38.28 44.25
N GLU A 606 4.79 39.43 44.00
CA GLU A 606 4.45 40.68 44.69
C GLU A 606 3.05 41.17 44.31
N THR A 607 2.26 41.59 45.30
CA THR A 607 0.81 41.82 45.14
C THR A 607 0.48 43.11 44.39
N GLU A 608 1.32 44.14 44.49
CA GLU A 608 1.11 45.46 43.87
C GLU A 608 2.20 45.78 42.84
N LEU A 609 2.27 44.97 41.77
CA LEU A 609 3.18 45.21 40.64
C LEU A 609 2.52 46.10 39.58
N PRO A 610 3.20 47.14 39.08
CA PRO A 610 2.70 47.91 37.95
C PRO A 610 2.70 47.06 36.67
N GLU A 611 1.74 47.34 35.78
CA GLU A 611 1.67 46.71 34.47
C GLU A 611 2.94 47.02 33.65
N ILE A 612 3.31 46.13 32.74
CA ILE A 612 4.43 46.33 31.80
C ILE A 612 3.88 46.48 30.37
N ARG A 613 4.61 47.17 29.48
CA ARG A 613 4.28 47.23 28.05
C ARG A 613 5.00 46.10 27.32
N ALA A 614 4.29 45.03 27.00
CA ALA A 614 4.87 43.88 26.35
C ALA A 614 3.91 43.13 25.43
N ASP A 615 4.48 42.35 24.51
CA ASP A 615 3.78 41.36 23.72
C ASP A 615 3.62 40.09 24.57
N GLU A 616 2.38 39.76 24.92
CA GLU A 616 2.05 38.65 25.81
C GLU A 616 2.55 37.32 25.24
N ASN A 617 2.43 37.10 23.94
CA ASN A 617 2.81 35.83 23.30
C ASN A 617 4.32 35.65 23.29
N GLN A 618 5.05 36.73 23.05
CA GLN A 618 6.52 36.69 23.08
C GLN A 618 7.04 36.44 24.50
N LEU A 619 6.51 37.13 25.52
CA LEU A 619 6.93 36.89 26.91
C LEU A 619 6.47 35.52 27.44
N ARG A 620 5.32 35.01 27.00
CA ARG A 620 4.93 33.61 27.26
C ARG A 620 5.99 32.64 26.78
N SER A 621 6.47 32.82 25.54
CA SER A 621 7.55 31.99 24.96
C SER A 621 8.84 32.04 25.80
N VAL A 622 9.19 33.20 26.35
CA VAL A 622 10.33 33.33 27.30
C VAL A 622 10.10 32.46 28.54
N PHE A 623 8.93 32.55 29.16
CA PHE A 623 8.63 31.78 30.37
C PHE A 623 8.57 30.28 30.10
N ASP A 624 7.96 29.86 28.99
CA ASP A 624 7.88 28.46 28.60
C ASP A 624 9.29 27.86 28.45
N VAL A 625 10.20 28.56 27.75
CA VAL A 625 11.59 28.12 27.59
C VAL A 625 12.32 27.99 28.93
N LEU A 626 12.12 28.93 29.85
CA LEU A 626 12.82 28.94 31.14
C LEU A 626 12.25 27.89 32.11
N ILE A 627 10.92 27.74 32.16
CA ILE A 627 10.24 26.71 32.97
C ILE A 627 10.60 25.32 32.45
N GLU A 628 10.58 25.10 31.14
CA GLU A 628 10.97 23.83 30.53
C GLU A 628 12.43 23.48 30.87
N ASN A 629 13.34 24.46 30.78
CA ASN A 629 14.75 24.25 31.16
C ASN A 629 14.92 23.91 32.65
N ALA A 630 14.19 24.58 33.54
CA ALA A 630 14.21 24.31 34.97
C ALA A 630 13.69 22.90 35.31
N VAL A 631 12.57 22.49 34.72
CA VAL A 631 11.99 21.15 34.92
C VAL A 631 12.94 20.06 34.43
N GLN A 632 13.55 20.26 33.26
CA GLN A 632 14.50 19.29 32.70
C GLN A 632 15.78 19.17 33.54
N ALA A 633 16.25 20.26 34.15
CA ALA A 633 17.43 20.25 35.02
C ALA A 633 17.21 19.49 36.34
N MET A 634 15.98 19.47 36.86
CA MET A 634 15.60 18.75 38.09
C MET A 634 15.26 17.27 37.85
N ARG A 635 14.93 16.90 36.61
CA ARG A 635 14.57 15.54 36.16
C ARG A 635 13.30 14.97 36.81
N GLN A 636 13.34 14.59 38.09
CA GLN A 636 12.25 13.88 38.78
C GLN A 636 11.82 14.55 40.10
N GLU A 637 12.74 15.23 40.79
CA GLU A 637 12.49 15.88 42.08
C GLU A 637 13.22 17.23 42.18
N GLY A 638 12.65 18.17 42.91
CA GLY A 638 13.26 19.48 43.12
C GLY A 638 12.23 20.58 43.42
N LYS A 639 12.69 21.82 43.39
CA LYS A 639 11.85 22.99 43.64
C LYS A 639 12.01 24.05 42.56
N LEU A 640 10.91 24.38 41.89
CA LEU A 640 10.79 25.51 40.98
C LEU A 640 10.22 26.70 41.75
N ARG A 641 11.00 27.76 41.94
CA ARG A 641 10.54 29.01 42.56
C ARG A 641 10.48 30.13 41.53
N ILE A 642 9.32 30.78 41.40
CA ILE A 642 9.16 31.96 40.56
C ILE A 642 8.76 33.14 41.44
N SER A 643 9.54 34.22 41.39
CA SER A 643 9.27 35.42 42.18
C SER A 643 9.28 36.69 41.34
N THR A 644 8.41 37.63 41.69
CA THR A 644 8.35 38.95 41.04
C THR A 644 8.54 40.05 42.08
N ARG A 645 9.31 41.09 41.75
CA ARG A 645 9.59 42.24 42.60
C ARG A 645 9.58 43.56 41.83
N PHE A 646 9.01 44.60 42.42
CA PHE A 646 9.10 45.96 41.94
C PHE A 646 10.45 46.58 42.32
N VAL A 647 11.13 47.20 41.36
CA VAL A 647 12.43 47.83 41.56
C VAL A 647 12.36 49.27 41.08
N GLN A 648 12.57 50.22 41.99
CA GLN A 648 12.55 51.65 41.69
C GLN A 648 13.92 52.14 41.20
N ALA A 649 13.89 53.12 40.29
CA ALA A 649 15.06 53.86 39.83
C ALA A 649 16.25 52.95 39.44
N LEU A 650 16.01 52.00 38.53
CA LEU A 650 17.06 51.16 37.98
C LEU A 650 17.59 51.78 36.68
N SER A 651 18.92 51.88 36.56
CA SER A 651 19.56 52.22 35.29
C SER A 651 19.57 50.98 34.40
N LEU A 652 18.75 50.99 33.34
CA LEU A 652 18.72 49.92 32.35
C LEU A 652 19.62 50.27 31.16
N PRO A 653 20.48 49.36 30.67
CA PRO A 653 21.44 49.68 29.60
C PRO A 653 20.80 50.20 28.31
N LEU A 654 19.54 49.83 28.05
CA LEU A 654 18.81 50.13 26.82
C LEU A 654 17.90 51.37 26.92
N VAL A 655 17.66 51.86 28.14
CA VAL A 655 16.77 52.99 28.44
C VAL A 655 17.60 54.00 29.23
N GLN A 656 18.07 55.05 28.57
CA GLN A 656 19.14 55.95 29.06
C GLN A 656 18.75 56.84 30.27
N GLU A 657 17.72 56.47 31.02
CA GLU A 657 17.20 57.14 32.22
C GLU A 657 16.89 56.10 33.33
N TYR A 658 16.70 56.58 34.57
CA TYR A 658 16.27 55.71 35.67
C TYR A 658 14.78 55.39 35.52
N HIS A 659 14.44 54.11 35.36
CA HIS A 659 13.06 53.66 35.26
C HIS A 659 12.69 52.74 36.42
N ASP A 660 11.43 52.80 36.79
CA ASP A 660 10.79 51.76 37.57
C ASP A 660 10.71 50.49 36.71
N ALA A 661 10.99 49.34 37.31
CA ALA A 661 11.11 48.08 36.59
C ALA A 661 10.50 46.92 37.38
N THR A 662 10.08 45.90 36.66
CA THR A 662 9.69 44.61 37.23
C THR A 662 10.85 43.64 37.11
N ARG A 663 11.28 43.09 38.24
CA ARG A 663 12.27 42.00 38.33
C ARG A 663 11.54 40.67 38.49
N ILE A 664 11.87 39.71 37.64
CA ILE A 664 11.31 38.37 37.62
C ILE A 664 12.46 37.38 37.81
N GLU A 665 12.35 36.48 38.78
CA GLU A 665 13.33 35.42 38.99
C GLU A 665 12.66 34.05 38.81
N ILE A 666 13.31 33.18 38.05
CA ILE A 666 12.94 31.78 37.88
C ILE A 666 14.11 30.94 38.38
N SER A 667 13.93 30.26 39.50
CA SER A 667 14.95 29.47 40.19
C SER A 667 14.58 27.99 40.19
N ASP A 668 15.55 27.14 39.89
CA ASP A 668 15.47 25.69 40.05
C ASP A 668 16.51 25.18 41.06
N THR A 669 16.29 23.96 41.57
CA THR A 669 17.26 23.23 42.40
C THR A 669 17.88 22.05 41.62
N GLY A 670 18.07 22.21 40.32
CA GLY A 670 18.60 21.18 39.43
C GLY A 670 20.12 21.04 39.50
N GLU A 671 20.70 20.38 38.49
CA GLU A 671 22.14 20.07 38.45
C GLU A 671 23.08 21.30 38.38
N GLY A 672 22.53 22.48 38.07
CA GLY A 672 23.31 23.71 37.91
C GLY A 672 24.20 23.72 36.66
N ILE A 673 24.79 24.88 36.36
CA ILE A 673 25.57 25.15 35.16
C ILE A 673 27.01 25.51 35.57
N PRO A 674 28.03 24.76 35.09
CA PRO A 674 29.43 25.09 35.32
C PRO A 674 29.81 26.51 34.85
N ALA A 675 30.71 27.18 35.59
CA ALA A 675 31.08 28.58 35.33
C ALA A 675 31.67 28.82 33.92
N ASP A 676 32.38 27.85 33.36
CA ASP A 676 32.93 27.87 31.99
C ASP A 676 31.84 27.79 30.92
N LYS A 677 30.68 27.23 31.25
CA LYS A 677 29.52 27.08 30.37
C LYS A 677 28.52 28.23 30.52
N LEU A 678 28.41 28.80 31.72
CA LEU A 678 27.45 29.85 32.05
C LEU A 678 27.55 31.08 31.14
N GLN A 679 28.76 31.44 30.70
CA GLN A 679 28.97 32.57 29.78
C GLN A 679 28.45 32.31 28.36
N LYS A 680 28.24 31.05 27.99
CA LYS A 680 27.89 30.62 26.62
C LYS A 680 26.43 30.24 26.45
N ILE A 681 25.63 30.18 27.52
CA ILE A 681 24.26 29.65 27.46
C ILE A 681 23.31 30.49 26.60
N PHE A 682 23.65 31.75 26.36
CA PHE A 682 22.91 32.66 25.49
C PHE A 682 23.53 32.76 24.08
N GLU A 683 24.64 32.05 23.83
CA GLU A 683 25.22 31.94 22.48
C GLU A 683 24.30 31.06 21.61
N PRO A 684 24.00 31.49 20.37
CA PRO A 684 23.25 30.68 19.43
C PRO A 684 23.84 29.26 19.27
N PHE A 685 22.97 28.25 19.17
CA PHE A 685 23.34 26.84 18.96
C PHE A 685 24.12 26.18 20.11
N TYR A 686 24.37 26.90 21.21
CA TYR A 686 24.97 26.31 22.39
C TYR A 686 23.95 25.45 23.16
N SER A 687 24.17 24.14 23.26
CA SER A 687 23.36 23.25 24.09
C SER A 687 24.20 22.15 24.74
N SER A 688 23.90 21.85 26.00
CA SER A 688 24.41 20.67 26.70
C SER A 688 23.58 19.40 26.43
N LYS A 689 22.46 19.52 25.70
CA LYS A 689 21.50 18.44 25.44
C LYS A 689 21.78 17.79 24.08
N LYS A 690 21.66 16.46 24.01
CA LYS A 690 21.93 15.67 22.79
C LYS A 690 21.01 16.03 21.61
N ASP A 691 19.76 16.42 21.90
CA ASP A 691 18.74 16.80 20.90
C ASP A 691 18.32 18.29 21.01
N GLY A 692 19.10 19.11 21.72
CA GLY A 692 18.77 20.52 21.93
C GLY A 692 19.18 21.40 20.74
N THR A 693 18.29 22.30 20.32
CA THR A 693 18.57 23.29 19.26
C THR A 693 19.64 24.32 19.65
N GLY A 694 19.81 24.57 20.95
CA GLY A 694 20.64 25.66 21.47
C GLY A 694 20.14 27.07 21.12
N LEU A 695 18.88 27.21 20.66
CA LEU A 695 18.31 28.50 20.26
C LEU A 695 17.29 29.07 21.24
N GLY A 696 16.77 28.27 22.17
CA GLY A 696 15.71 28.69 23.11
C GLY A 696 16.13 29.89 23.97
N LEU A 697 17.26 29.80 24.67
CA LEU A 697 17.76 30.89 25.54
C LEU A 697 18.20 32.13 24.73
N THR A 698 18.72 31.91 23.52
CA THR A 698 19.07 32.98 22.57
C THR A 698 17.83 33.77 22.13
N ILE A 699 16.74 33.07 21.79
CA ILE A 699 15.45 33.69 21.48
C ILE A 699 14.88 34.40 22.71
N ALA A 700 14.94 33.77 23.88
CA ALA A 700 14.44 34.36 25.12
C ALA A 700 15.16 35.69 25.45
N ARG A 701 16.49 35.72 25.32
CA ARG A 701 17.28 36.94 25.47
C ARG A 701 16.88 38.01 24.45
N LYS A 702 16.71 37.62 23.19
CA LYS A 702 16.31 38.55 22.13
C LYS A 702 14.95 39.18 22.40
N ILE A 703 13.96 38.38 22.81
CA ILE A 703 12.62 38.86 23.17
C ILE A 703 12.72 39.84 24.33
N VAL A 704 13.43 39.51 25.40
CA VAL A 704 13.60 40.40 26.57
C VAL A 704 14.26 41.72 26.18
N GLU A 705 15.29 41.68 25.33
CA GLU A 705 15.96 42.88 24.80
C GLU A 705 15.03 43.73 23.91
N ASP A 706 14.19 43.12 23.08
CA ASP A 706 13.18 43.85 22.27
C ASP A 706 12.05 44.44 23.13
N HIS A 707 11.91 43.97 24.37
CA HIS A 707 11.06 44.54 25.42
C HIS A 707 11.80 45.58 26.30
N ASP A 708 12.97 46.06 25.86
CA ASP A 708 13.81 47.03 26.56
C ASP A 708 14.29 46.55 27.94
N GLY A 709 14.30 45.23 28.15
CA GLY A 709 14.71 44.57 29.38
C GLY A 709 16.09 43.92 29.32
N THR A 710 16.47 43.25 30.41
CA THR A 710 17.69 42.44 30.50
C THR A 710 17.37 41.05 31.06
N ILE A 711 18.14 40.04 30.62
CA ILE A 711 18.12 38.69 31.20
C ILE A 711 19.53 38.26 31.57
N GLU A 712 19.68 37.71 32.77
CA GLU A 712 20.93 37.18 33.30
C GLU A 712 20.68 35.80 33.95
N ALA A 713 21.75 35.01 34.08
CA ALA A 713 21.70 33.73 34.77
C ALA A 713 22.78 33.64 35.84
N LYS A 714 22.41 33.11 37.00
CA LYS A 714 23.32 32.76 38.10
C LYS A 714 23.15 31.27 38.37
N SER A 715 24.24 30.53 38.45
CA SER A 715 24.16 29.09 38.65
C SER A 715 25.37 28.58 39.41
N GLU A 716 25.16 27.57 40.24
CA GLU A 716 26.22 26.84 40.92
C GLU A 716 25.95 25.33 40.79
N VAL A 717 26.98 24.57 40.42
CA VAL A 717 26.88 23.14 40.15
C VAL A 717 26.43 22.40 41.42
N GLY A 718 25.37 21.62 41.30
CA GLY A 718 24.77 20.86 42.40
C GLY A 718 23.86 21.67 43.33
N ILE A 719 23.65 22.97 43.07
CA ILE A 719 22.72 23.81 43.83
C ILE A 719 21.51 24.21 42.97
N GLY A 720 21.74 24.61 41.71
CA GLY A 720 20.66 24.97 40.78
C GLY A 720 20.95 26.25 39.99
N THR A 721 19.96 26.71 39.23
CA THR A 721 20.08 27.90 38.37
C THR A 721 18.98 28.92 38.67
N VAL A 722 19.34 30.20 38.60
CA VAL A 722 18.42 31.33 38.72
C VAL A 722 18.55 32.20 37.47
N PHE A 723 17.48 32.30 36.70
CA PHE A 723 17.34 33.30 35.65
C PHE A 723 16.68 34.55 36.20
N VAL A 724 17.29 35.71 35.96
CA VAL A 724 16.81 37.02 36.41
C VAL A 724 16.46 37.85 35.18
N ILE A 725 15.19 38.22 35.03
CA ILE A 725 14.68 39.08 33.97
C ILE A 725 14.28 40.42 34.57
N ILE A 726 14.61 41.52 33.91
CA ILE A 726 14.21 42.87 34.31
C ILE A 726 13.54 43.56 33.13
N ILE A 727 12.32 44.05 33.29
CA ILE A 727 11.56 44.74 32.24
C ILE A 727 11.04 46.09 32.79
N PRO A 728 11.13 47.20 32.04
CA PRO A 728 10.57 48.49 32.48
C PRO A 728 9.08 48.40 32.81
N ALA A 729 8.67 49.03 33.92
CA ALA A 729 7.28 49.21 34.30
C ALA A 729 6.62 50.31 33.45
N CYS A 730 5.30 50.22 33.26
CA CYS A 730 4.53 51.35 32.74
C CYS A 730 4.58 52.50 33.76
N THR A 731 5.23 53.60 33.41
CA THR A 731 5.03 54.86 34.14
C THR A 731 3.61 55.35 33.90
N TRP A 732 2.90 55.71 34.96
CA TRP A 732 1.60 56.37 34.88
C TRP A 732 1.81 57.76 34.27
N GLU A 733 1.35 58.00 33.03
CA GLU A 733 1.05 59.37 32.56
C GLU A 733 -0.34 59.78 33.05
#